data_AF-A0A9D4GWB2-F1
#
_entry.id   AF-A0A9D4GWB2-F1
#
_cell.length_a   1.000
_cell.length_b   1.000
_cell.length_c   1.000
_cell.angle_alpha   90.00
_cell.angle_beta   90.00
_cell.angle_gamma   90.00
#
_symmetry.space_group_name_H-M   'P 1'
#
loop_
_entity.id
_entity.type
_entity.pdbx_description
1 polymer ?
#
loop_
_entity_poly.entity_id
_entity_poly.type
_entity_poly.pdbx_seq_one_letter_code
_entity_poly.pdbx_strand_id
1 'polypeptide(L)'
;MLDIYIDSTGGIIPKIANQKRPFLYSIVTKPDASLPEVSVADMITTQHHIPKLEYFFNLVKREVTMKGGLLRIRKVETDFSLALLQSSLRAFSDMNIKKYLNYCAEVMNKTELVDSTVHHLCCAHMIKDFSRCVKRFVPELKKSDRQLALQCFALLQNCTEITEAKKIYHDICVVFFSSPSTETYSQSVNSLTKLAEGLSIEDVSEDDDYEDDVTESILKADYESLDKKTIKESSPFTIVFSKVVEVVDAKTIKSPECVMKRDVVFKCFEKFMYIFPLWSGVMLKKCGFPQTRDSNSPAEVWFKVLKNDISVPQRSRPGKFVIGIKQLIDARFKELLYPKCRQPKSKRKKNNDQQKLILEEEKWQRKKTKSRKYQPPTKSTKQKGKVLPSVMKWGGKSVGVFLSNTCTIDNGLTILHIAFKENVNFNEAIQNEKDSILSRELLTIFKLMDDTHYSDAKKTWINFIKSNTSDDDPKKKTVANLFGDEFDFFISHLEKPWVWDGVSTCSNATCSHQRQLHKRDSDFGHVVMERNFQSIQDLMDTWMLSYANCDKYIDEDADSDDRCNGKRTIVRTITTYSPIAVVRLYEHALLGRIKLEDVLKTPNLQLQKQKYYLAGVTMFKVNHYCAVVLFGSEFWWYDGLVGKLQGLPRNIDPWFLSHAIYCVT
;
A
#
# COMPACT_ATOMS: atom_id res chain seq x y z
N MET A 1 3.19 22.63 -2.55
CA MET A 1 2.81 21.93 -1.31
C MET A 1 1.42 21.34 -1.50
N LEU A 2 1.18 20.12 -1.05
CA LEU A 2 -0.05 19.37 -1.30
C LEU A 2 -0.76 19.03 0.01
N ASP A 3 -2.05 19.33 0.08
CA ASP A 3 -2.93 18.87 1.16
C ASP A 3 -3.70 17.65 0.65
N ILE A 4 -3.59 16.53 1.37
CA ILE A 4 -4.23 15.26 0.99
C ILE A 4 -5.24 14.81 2.04
N TYR A 5 -6.30 14.19 1.55
CA TYR A 5 -7.43 13.65 2.31
C TYR A 5 -7.51 12.15 2.02
N ILE A 6 -7.41 11.33 3.06
CA ILE A 6 -7.29 9.87 2.94
C ILE A 6 -8.46 9.20 3.65
N ASP A 7 -9.20 8.40 2.90
CA ASP A 7 -10.27 7.57 3.44
C ASP A 7 -10.35 6.21 2.72
N SER A 8 -11.16 5.30 3.27
CA SER A 8 -11.41 4.00 2.69
C SER A 8 -12.89 3.62 2.73
N THR A 9 -13.35 2.90 1.71
CA THR A 9 -14.73 2.39 1.67
C THR A 9 -14.80 0.96 1.16
N GLY A 10 -15.51 0.11 1.90
CA GLY A 10 -15.83 -1.26 1.50
C GLY A 10 -17.15 -1.40 0.74
N GLY A 11 -17.82 -0.28 0.41
CA GLY A 11 -19.16 -0.27 -0.19
C GLY A 11 -19.18 -0.35 -1.72
N ILE A 12 -18.04 -0.20 -2.37
CA ILE A 12 -17.95 -0.03 -3.82
C ILE A 12 -17.70 -1.37 -4.55
N ILE A 13 -16.84 -2.22 -3.97
CA ILE A 13 -16.42 -3.48 -4.58
C ILE A 13 -17.12 -4.64 -3.87
N PRO A 14 -17.72 -5.61 -4.61
CA PRO A 14 -18.40 -6.72 -3.98
C PRO A 14 -17.42 -7.62 -3.26
N LYS A 15 -17.87 -8.24 -2.16
CA LYS A 15 -17.13 -9.31 -1.52
C LYS A 15 -16.91 -10.45 -2.51
N ILE A 16 -15.65 -10.82 -2.70
CA ILE A 16 -15.26 -11.96 -3.53
C ILE A 16 -15.38 -13.22 -2.66
N ALA A 17 -15.97 -14.29 -3.20
CA ALA A 17 -16.13 -15.54 -2.47
C ALA A 17 -14.77 -16.05 -1.97
N ASN A 18 -14.73 -16.55 -0.73
CA ASN A 18 -13.53 -17.04 -0.05
C ASN A 18 -12.42 -16.00 0.17
N GLN A 19 -12.72 -14.70 0.08
CA GLN A 19 -11.77 -13.63 0.40
C GLN A 19 -12.30 -12.70 1.48
N LYS A 20 -11.37 -12.01 2.17
CA LYS A 20 -11.71 -10.88 3.04
C LYS A 20 -12.37 -9.77 2.21
N ARG A 21 -13.17 -8.92 2.87
CA ARG A 21 -13.86 -7.81 2.20
C ARG A 21 -12.81 -6.87 1.56
N PRO A 22 -12.90 -6.57 0.26
CA PRO A 22 -12.03 -5.57 -0.35
C PRO A 22 -12.46 -4.16 0.08
N PHE A 23 -11.49 -3.30 0.33
CA PHE A 23 -11.70 -1.86 0.51
C PHE A 23 -10.99 -1.10 -0.60
N LEU A 24 -11.62 -0.01 -1.02
CA LEU A 24 -11.01 1.02 -1.82
C LEU A 24 -10.44 2.08 -0.88
N TYR A 25 -9.14 2.31 -0.93
CA TYR A 25 -8.47 3.45 -0.34
C TYR A 25 -8.30 4.51 -1.42
N SER A 26 -8.62 5.76 -1.10
CA SER A 26 -8.45 6.88 -2.01
C SER A 26 -7.69 8.00 -1.31
N ILE A 27 -6.71 8.56 -2.01
CA ILE A 27 -6.02 9.79 -1.64
C ILE A 27 -6.55 10.88 -2.54
N VAL A 28 -7.26 11.83 -1.96
CA VAL A 28 -7.94 12.89 -2.70
C VAL A 28 -7.29 14.22 -2.36
N THR A 29 -7.16 15.08 -3.35
CA THR A 29 -6.83 16.49 -3.13
C THR A 29 -8.09 17.31 -3.29
N LYS A 30 -8.21 18.35 -2.45
CA LYS A 30 -9.24 19.37 -2.62
C LYS A 30 -8.63 20.52 -3.44
N PRO A 31 -8.85 20.59 -4.76
CA PRO A 31 -8.54 21.82 -5.48
C PRO A 31 -9.48 22.94 -4.99
N ASP A 32 -9.23 24.17 -5.43
CA ASP A 32 -10.07 25.33 -5.09
C ASP A 32 -11.57 25.01 -5.21
N ALA A 33 -12.42 25.66 -4.42
CA ALA A 33 -13.85 25.34 -4.29
C ALA A 33 -14.65 25.32 -5.62
N SER A 34 -14.09 25.85 -6.71
CA SER A 34 -14.67 25.86 -8.05
C SER A 34 -14.34 24.62 -8.90
N LEU A 35 -13.37 23.80 -8.48
CA LEU A 35 -12.80 22.70 -9.25
C LEU A 35 -13.29 21.34 -8.71
N PRO A 36 -13.51 20.35 -9.59
CA PRO A 36 -13.93 19.02 -9.18
C PRO A 36 -12.85 18.31 -8.36
N GLU A 37 -13.26 17.56 -7.32
CA GLU A 37 -12.37 16.68 -6.58
C GLU A 37 -11.83 15.59 -7.52
N VAL A 38 -10.53 15.31 -7.39
CA VAL A 38 -9.83 14.29 -8.17
C VAL A 38 -8.99 13.45 -7.22
N SER A 39 -9.09 12.13 -7.38
CA SER A 39 -8.18 11.19 -6.71
C SER A 39 -6.77 11.34 -7.27
N VAL A 40 -5.81 11.52 -6.38
CA VAL A 40 -4.38 11.45 -6.64
C VAL A 40 -3.95 10.00 -6.83
N ALA A 41 -4.50 9.10 -6.01
CA ALA A 41 -4.18 7.69 -6.03
C ALA A 41 -5.30 6.86 -5.39
N ASP A 42 -5.59 5.72 -6.01
CA ASP A 42 -6.55 4.74 -5.51
C ASP A 42 -5.86 3.38 -5.34
N MET A 43 -6.19 2.67 -4.26
CA MET A 43 -5.76 1.28 -4.04
C MET A 43 -6.95 0.41 -3.65
N ILE A 44 -7.05 -0.75 -4.28
CA ILE A 44 -8.00 -1.79 -3.91
C ILE A 44 -7.23 -2.90 -3.24
N THR A 45 -7.60 -3.24 -2.01
CA THR A 45 -6.90 -4.29 -1.25
C THR A 45 -7.86 -5.01 -0.30
N THR A 46 -7.54 -6.27 0.01
CA THR A 46 -8.16 -7.07 1.09
C THR A 46 -7.24 -7.15 2.33
N GLN A 47 -6.06 -6.53 2.24
CA GLN A 47 -5.04 -6.43 3.29
C GLN A 47 -5.02 -4.98 3.81
N HIS A 48 -5.38 -4.81 5.08
CA HIS A 48 -5.58 -3.50 5.73
C HIS A 48 -4.54 -3.21 6.83
N HIS A 49 -3.44 -3.96 6.86
CA HIS A 49 -2.39 -3.81 7.87
C HIS A 49 -1.37 -2.72 7.47
N ILE A 50 -0.63 -2.22 8.47
CA ILE A 50 0.27 -1.08 8.34
C ILE A 50 1.27 -1.24 7.18
N PRO A 51 2.04 -2.35 7.05
CA PRO A 51 3.01 -2.49 5.95
C PRO A 51 2.43 -2.30 4.55
N LYS A 52 1.18 -2.76 4.32
CA LYS A 52 0.57 -2.68 2.99
C LYS A 52 0.13 -1.26 2.65
N LEU A 53 -0.45 -0.56 3.62
CA LEU A 53 -0.86 0.84 3.48
C LEU A 53 0.36 1.75 3.37
N GLU A 54 1.40 1.48 4.16
CA GLU A 54 2.69 2.18 4.12
C GLU A 54 3.35 2.05 2.75
N TYR A 55 3.40 0.84 2.18
CA TYR A 55 3.88 0.61 0.82
C TYR A 55 3.12 1.46 -0.21
N PHE A 56 1.79 1.46 -0.14
CA PHE A 56 0.95 2.28 -1.03
C PHE A 56 1.27 3.78 -0.90
N PHE A 57 1.39 4.30 0.32
CA PHE A 57 1.72 5.70 0.55
C PHE A 57 3.13 6.06 0.10
N ASN A 58 4.10 5.15 0.26
CA ASN A 58 5.45 5.34 -0.25
C ASN A 58 5.50 5.38 -1.79
N LEU A 59 4.68 4.59 -2.48
CA LEU A 59 4.51 4.72 -3.93
C LEU A 59 4.01 6.12 -4.31
N VAL A 60 3.03 6.65 -3.56
CA VAL A 60 2.49 7.99 -3.80
C VAL A 60 3.52 9.08 -3.51
N LYS A 61 4.23 9.00 -2.38
CA LYS A 61 5.36 9.90 -2.04
C LYS A 61 6.37 9.92 -3.18
N ARG A 62 6.79 8.74 -3.66
CA ARG A 62 7.74 8.59 -4.76
C ARG A 62 7.23 9.26 -6.04
N GLU A 63 5.99 9.02 -6.46
CA GLU A 63 5.44 9.62 -7.69
C GLU A 63 5.31 11.15 -7.58
N VAL A 64 4.93 11.68 -6.41
CA VAL A 64 4.84 13.12 -6.15
C VAL A 64 6.21 13.78 -6.19
N THR A 65 7.22 13.15 -5.57
CA THR A 65 8.61 13.65 -5.57
C THR A 65 9.21 13.61 -6.97
N MET A 66 9.04 12.51 -7.71
CA MET A 66 9.63 12.33 -9.05
C MET A 66 9.06 13.27 -10.11
N LYS A 67 7.75 13.58 -10.07
CA LYS A 67 7.10 14.40 -11.11
C LYS A 67 7.24 15.90 -10.90
N GLY A 68 7.79 16.34 -9.77
CA GLY A 68 7.77 17.76 -9.42
C GLY A 68 8.98 18.34 -8.72
N GLY A 69 9.80 17.57 -7.97
CA GLY A 69 10.96 18.05 -7.18
C GLY A 69 10.65 19.10 -6.08
N LEU A 70 9.56 19.84 -6.22
CA LEU A 70 9.10 21.01 -5.46
C LEU A 70 7.77 20.73 -4.73
N LEU A 71 7.12 19.60 -5.02
CA LEU A 71 5.87 19.20 -4.38
C LEU A 71 6.16 18.28 -3.21
N ARG A 72 5.95 18.81 -1.99
CA ARG A 72 5.85 18.02 -0.75
C ARG A 72 4.40 17.93 -0.29
N ILE A 73 4.07 16.82 0.36
CA ILE A 73 2.83 16.69 1.14
C ILE A 73 3.01 17.54 2.39
N ARG A 74 2.08 18.46 2.62
CA ARG A 74 2.13 19.42 3.73
C ARG A 74 1.12 19.06 4.82
N LYS A 75 -0.02 18.51 4.43
CA LYS A 75 -1.09 18.08 5.34
C LYS A 75 -1.63 16.73 4.92
N VAL A 76 -1.89 15.88 5.90
CA VAL A 76 -2.64 14.64 5.75
C VAL A 76 -3.83 14.69 6.69
N GLU A 77 -5.03 14.71 6.11
CA GLU A 77 -6.30 14.59 6.82
C GLU A 77 -6.83 13.16 6.68
N THR A 78 -7.21 12.51 7.78
CA THR A 78 -7.78 11.16 7.74
C THR A 78 -8.77 10.93 8.86
N ASP A 79 -9.61 9.91 8.73
CA ASP A 79 -10.51 9.48 9.80
C ASP A 79 -9.72 8.81 10.94
N PHE A 80 -10.37 8.54 12.07
CA PHE A 80 -9.70 7.92 13.21
C PHE A 80 -9.46 6.41 13.01
N SER A 81 -8.50 6.10 12.13
CA SER A 81 -8.01 4.76 11.84
C SER A 81 -6.53 4.67 12.18
N LEU A 82 -6.18 3.88 13.20
CA LEU A 82 -4.79 3.70 13.62
C LEU A 82 -3.91 3.17 12.48
N ALA A 83 -4.42 2.25 11.65
CA ALA A 83 -3.68 1.72 10.52
C ALA A 83 -3.35 2.82 9.50
N LEU A 84 -4.32 3.70 9.17
CA LEU A 84 -4.09 4.80 8.23
C LEU A 84 -3.17 5.87 8.82
N LEU A 85 -3.39 6.25 10.07
CA LEU A 85 -2.57 7.22 10.78
C LEU A 85 -1.12 6.75 10.88
N GLN A 86 -0.89 5.53 11.37
CA GLN A 86 0.45 4.96 11.56
C GLN A 86 1.17 4.77 10.22
N SER A 87 0.47 4.32 9.18
CA SER A 87 1.08 4.12 7.86
C SER A 87 1.41 5.44 7.17
N SER A 88 0.52 6.44 7.28
CA SER A 88 0.76 7.76 6.68
C SER A 88 1.87 8.52 7.41
N LEU A 89 1.97 8.39 8.74
CA LEU A 89 3.08 8.93 9.52
C LEU A 89 4.43 8.35 9.10
N ARG A 90 4.50 7.02 8.93
CA ARG A 90 5.72 6.36 8.47
C ARG A 90 6.09 6.78 7.05
N ALA A 91 5.12 6.85 6.15
CA ALA A 91 5.39 7.22 4.78
C ALA A 91 5.77 8.71 4.62
N PHE A 92 4.99 9.63 5.21
CA PHE A 92 5.10 11.06 4.89
C PHE A 92 5.88 11.89 5.92
N SER A 93 6.19 11.33 7.08
CA SER A 93 6.95 11.99 8.14
C SER A 93 8.11 11.14 8.68
N ASP A 94 8.30 9.91 8.19
CA ASP A 94 9.32 8.96 8.65
C ASP A 94 9.26 8.73 10.20
N MET A 95 8.05 8.80 10.77
CA MET A 95 7.79 8.67 12.21
C MET A 95 6.73 7.61 12.49
N ASN A 96 6.75 7.03 13.70
CA ASN A 96 5.59 6.34 14.26
C ASN A 96 4.77 7.30 15.14
N ILE A 97 3.56 6.90 15.56
CA ILE A 97 2.68 7.76 16.34
C ILE A 97 3.31 8.24 17.65
N LYS A 98 4.06 7.38 18.37
CA LYS A 98 4.75 7.76 19.62
C LYS A 98 5.79 8.85 19.36
N LYS A 99 6.65 8.66 18.36
CA LYS A 99 7.67 9.63 17.94
C LYS A 99 7.01 10.95 17.49
N TYR A 100 5.91 10.87 16.73
CA TYR A 100 5.21 12.05 16.25
C TYR A 100 4.56 12.85 17.40
N LEU A 101 3.97 12.19 18.40
CA LEU A 101 3.44 12.88 19.59
C LEU A 101 4.54 13.58 20.39
N ASN A 102 5.71 12.94 20.56
CA ASN A 102 6.87 13.57 21.19
C ASN A 102 7.36 14.78 20.38
N TYR A 103 7.46 14.63 19.07
CA TYR A 103 7.79 15.72 18.16
C TYR A 103 6.81 16.89 18.28
N CYS A 104 5.50 16.64 18.32
CA CYS A 104 4.48 17.67 18.55
C CYS A 104 4.72 18.41 19.87
N ALA A 105 5.03 17.69 20.95
CA ALA A 105 5.31 18.32 22.25
C ALA A 105 6.57 19.21 22.23
N GLU A 106 7.61 18.79 21.51
CA GLU A 106 8.83 19.59 21.31
C GLU A 106 8.55 20.85 20.47
N VAL A 107 7.81 20.69 19.38
CA VAL A 107 7.46 21.78 18.44
C VAL A 107 6.54 22.81 19.09
N MET A 108 5.63 22.40 19.98
CA MET A 108 4.72 23.33 20.65
C MET A 108 5.44 24.43 21.44
N ASN A 109 6.63 24.13 21.96
CA ASN A 109 7.45 25.09 22.72
C ASN A 109 8.25 26.06 21.83
N LYS A 110 8.33 25.81 20.52
CA LYS A 110 9.04 26.69 19.58
C LYS A 110 8.16 27.89 19.22
N THR A 111 8.76 29.07 19.10
CA THR A 111 8.06 30.31 18.69
C THR A 111 7.83 30.38 17.18
N GLU A 112 8.69 29.73 16.40
CA GLU A 112 8.70 29.78 14.94
C GLU A 112 7.72 28.78 14.31
N LEU A 113 7.32 29.07 13.07
CA LEU A 113 6.57 28.13 12.24
C LEU A 113 7.45 26.93 11.90
N VAL A 114 6.84 25.75 11.88
CA VAL A 114 7.56 24.52 11.61
C VAL A 114 7.22 23.98 10.23
N ASP A 115 8.27 23.73 9.47
CA ASP A 115 8.18 23.20 8.13
C ASP A 115 8.16 21.67 8.12
N SER A 116 7.02 21.09 8.48
CA SER A 116 6.80 19.65 8.52
C SER A 116 5.41 19.25 8.03
N THR A 117 5.27 17.99 7.59
CA THR A 117 3.97 17.40 7.29
C THR A 117 3.10 17.35 8.55
N VAL A 118 1.93 17.99 8.52
CA VAL A 118 0.94 17.87 9.59
C VAL A 118 0.03 16.68 9.33
N HIS A 119 -0.05 15.76 10.28
CA HIS A 119 -1.09 14.74 10.33
C HIS A 119 -2.23 15.21 11.25
N HIS A 120 -3.44 15.26 10.71
CA HIS A 120 -4.63 15.73 11.41
C HIS A 120 -5.81 14.77 11.20
N LEU A 121 -6.62 14.60 12.24
CA LEU A 121 -7.77 13.72 12.29
C LEU A 121 -9.05 14.50 12.00
N CYS A 122 -9.91 13.90 11.18
CA CYS A 122 -11.14 14.52 10.71
C CYS A 122 -11.97 15.08 11.85
N CYS A 123 -12.23 16.38 11.83
CA CYS A 123 -12.89 17.04 12.94
C CYS A 123 -14.31 16.53 13.20
N ALA A 124 -15.06 16.23 12.13
CA ALA A 124 -16.40 15.68 12.17
C ALA A 124 -16.44 14.27 12.76
N HIS A 125 -15.47 13.41 12.39
CA HIS A 125 -15.37 12.07 12.96
C HIS A 125 -14.99 12.11 14.44
N MET A 126 -14.06 13.00 14.83
CA MET A 126 -13.66 13.15 16.23
C MET A 126 -14.81 13.59 17.15
N ILE A 127 -15.62 14.58 16.73
CA ILE A 127 -16.77 15.01 17.54
C ILE A 127 -17.87 13.95 17.58
N LYS A 128 -18.06 13.18 16.49
CA LYS A 128 -19.00 12.05 16.44
C LYS A 128 -18.55 10.91 17.35
N ASP A 129 -17.26 10.57 17.35
CA ASP A 129 -16.66 9.57 18.24
C ASP A 129 -16.77 9.98 19.71
N PHE A 130 -16.51 11.25 20.02
CA PHE A 130 -16.69 11.77 21.37
C PHE A 130 -18.16 11.70 21.81
N SER A 131 -19.10 12.14 20.95
CA SER A 131 -20.55 12.02 21.21
C SER A 131 -20.98 10.59 21.50
N ARG A 132 -20.54 9.63 20.68
CA ARG A 132 -20.76 8.20 20.89
C ARG A 132 -20.17 7.71 22.21
N CYS A 133 -18.96 8.16 22.55
CA CYS A 133 -18.34 7.84 23.82
C CYS A 133 -19.17 8.32 25.02
N VAL A 134 -19.66 9.57 24.99
CA VAL A 134 -20.53 10.10 26.05
C VAL A 134 -21.83 9.29 26.16
N LYS A 135 -22.50 9.00 25.05
CA LYS A 135 -23.72 8.18 25.04
C LYS A 135 -23.50 6.77 25.60
N ARG A 136 -22.37 6.14 25.27
CA ARG A 136 -22.05 4.77 25.69
C ARG A 136 -21.64 4.67 27.16
N PHE A 137 -20.74 5.54 27.62
CA PHE A 137 -20.15 5.42 28.95
C PHE A 137 -20.90 6.20 30.03
N VAL A 138 -21.74 7.17 29.63
CA VAL A 138 -22.56 7.98 30.53
C VAL A 138 -23.98 8.15 29.97
N PRO A 139 -24.74 7.06 29.76
CA PRO A 139 -26.05 7.11 29.09
C PRO A 139 -27.09 7.97 29.83
N GLU A 140 -27.01 7.99 31.16
CA GLU A 140 -27.90 8.76 32.05
C GLU A 140 -27.60 10.26 32.09
N LEU A 141 -26.59 10.74 31.36
CA LEU A 141 -26.23 12.16 31.35
C LEU A 141 -27.37 12.99 30.73
N LYS A 142 -27.78 14.06 31.43
CA LYS A 142 -28.84 14.98 30.97
C LYS A 142 -28.49 15.56 29.59
N LYS A 143 -29.51 15.83 28.75
CA LYS A 143 -29.32 16.39 27.39
C LYS A 143 -28.53 17.70 27.41
N SER A 144 -28.78 18.58 28.37
CA SER A 144 -28.04 19.85 28.54
C SER A 144 -26.56 19.62 28.85
N ASP A 145 -26.25 18.68 29.75
CA ASP A 145 -24.87 18.34 30.12
C ASP A 145 -24.13 17.63 28.97
N ARG A 146 -24.84 16.82 28.17
CA ARG A 146 -24.30 16.24 26.92
C ARG A 146 -23.94 17.32 25.90
N GLN A 147 -24.83 18.30 25.71
CA GLN A 147 -24.57 19.42 24.81
C GLN A 147 -23.38 20.25 25.28
N LEU A 148 -23.29 20.52 26.58
CA LEU A 148 -22.14 21.22 27.17
C LEU A 148 -20.84 20.44 26.97
N ALA A 149 -20.84 19.11 27.14
CA ALA A 149 -19.66 18.28 26.89
C ALA A 149 -19.21 18.36 25.42
N LEU A 150 -20.15 18.35 24.46
CA LEU A 150 -19.86 18.50 23.04
C LEU A 150 -19.30 19.89 22.71
N GLN A 151 -19.87 20.95 23.31
CA GLN A 151 -19.35 22.31 23.21
C GLN A 151 -17.92 22.41 23.74
N CYS A 152 -17.67 21.83 24.91
CA CYS A 152 -16.34 21.76 25.51
C CYS A 152 -15.33 21.02 24.63
N PHE A 153 -15.73 19.91 24.01
CA PHE A 153 -14.87 19.18 23.07
C PHE A 153 -14.60 20.00 21.80
N ALA A 154 -15.60 20.69 21.26
CA ALA A 154 -15.45 21.59 20.13
C ALA A 154 -14.53 22.79 20.44
N LEU A 155 -14.57 23.32 21.68
CA LEU A 155 -13.62 24.34 22.14
C LEU A 155 -12.18 23.81 22.12
N LEU A 156 -11.93 22.62 22.68
CA LEU A 156 -10.62 21.99 22.64
C LEU A 156 -10.12 21.72 21.21
N GLN A 157 -11.02 21.35 20.31
CA GLN A 157 -10.69 21.13 18.90
C GLN A 157 -10.25 22.41 18.19
N ASN A 158 -10.82 23.57 18.56
CA ASN A 158 -10.44 24.85 17.99
C ASN A 158 -9.26 25.52 18.71
N CYS A 159 -8.76 24.95 19.80
CA CYS A 159 -7.60 25.46 20.51
C CYS A 159 -6.37 25.46 19.61
N THR A 160 -5.63 26.55 19.66
CA THR A 160 -4.40 26.70 18.88
C THR A 160 -3.14 26.77 19.72
N GLU A 161 -3.31 26.83 21.05
CA GLU A 161 -2.23 26.88 22.02
C GLU A 161 -2.46 25.90 23.17
N ILE A 162 -1.39 25.24 23.61
CA ILE A 162 -1.47 24.25 24.70
C ILE A 162 -1.81 24.89 26.06
N THR A 163 -1.42 26.15 26.26
CA THR A 163 -1.74 26.94 27.46
C THR A 163 -3.22 27.24 27.56
N GLU A 164 -3.84 27.61 26.45
CA GLU A 164 -5.29 27.80 26.31
C GLU A 164 -6.03 26.47 26.52
N ALA A 165 -5.58 25.40 25.86
CA ALA A 165 -6.17 24.08 26.01
C ALA A 165 -6.15 23.58 27.47
N LYS A 166 -5.06 23.83 28.21
CA LYS A 166 -4.98 23.52 29.65
C LYS A 166 -6.01 24.28 30.48
N LYS A 167 -6.26 25.56 30.18
CA LYS A 167 -7.25 26.39 30.88
C LYS A 167 -8.67 25.88 30.60
N ILE A 168 -8.99 25.64 29.33
CA ILE A 168 -10.28 25.07 28.94
C ILE A 168 -10.48 23.70 29.60
N TYR A 169 -9.46 22.83 29.56
CA TYR A 169 -9.55 21.52 30.19
C TYR A 169 -9.67 21.58 31.71
N HIS A 170 -9.04 22.57 32.36
CA HIS A 170 -9.23 22.86 33.77
C HIS A 170 -10.69 23.22 34.07
N ASP A 171 -11.27 24.15 33.31
CA ASP A 171 -12.66 24.59 33.50
C ASP A 171 -13.64 23.43 33.25
N ILE A 172 -13.36 22.58 32.25
CA ILE A 172 -14.09 21.33 32.00
C ILE A 172 -14.05 20.44 33.26
N CYS A 173 -12.86 20.19 33.82
CA CYS A 173 -12.73 19.38 35.03
C CYS A 173 -13.51 19.99 36.19
N VAL A 174 -13.44 21.30 36.42
CA VAL A 174 -14.18 21.98 37.49
C VAL A 174 -15.69 21.80 37.32
N VAL A 175 -16.22 21.99 36.10
CA VAL A 175 -17.65 21.84 35.80
C VAL A 175 -18.14 20.42 36.06
N PHE A 176 -17.38 19.40 35.64
CA PHE A 176 -17.80 18.01 35.81
C PHE A 176 -17.47 17.42 37.19
N PHE A 177 -16.60 18.07 37.98
CA PHE A 177 -16.17 17.57 39.29
C PHE A 177 -16.90 18.24 40.45
N SER A 178 -17.36 19.49 40.26
CA SER A 178 -17.88 20.35 41.33
C SER A 178 -19.39 20.43 41.35
N SER A 179 -19.96 20.68 42.53
CA SER A 179 -21.40 20.92 42.68
C SER A 179 -21.81 22.21 41.96
N PRO A 180 -22.97 22.23 41.26
CA PRO A 180 -23.50 23.43 40.61
C PRO A 180 -23.71 24.63 41.54
N SER A 181 -23.82 24.39 42.85
CA SER A 181 -23.98 25.42 43.88
C SER A 181 -22.70 26.17 44.25
N THR A 182 -21.55 25.79 43.68
CA THR A 182 -20.26 26.44 43.99
C THR A 182 -20.00 27.65 43.08
N GLU A 183 -19.35 28.68 43.64
CA GLU A 183 -18.96 29.87 42.87
C GLU A 183 -17.98 29.51 41.74
N THR A 184 -17.05 28.60 42.02
CA THR A 184 -16.05 28.10 41.06
C THR A 184 -16.69 27.38 39.87
N TYR A 185 -17.78 26.62 40.08
CA TYR A 185 -18.57 26.03 39.01
C TYR A 185 -19.15 27.13 38.11
N SER A 186 -19.83 28.12 38.70
CA SER A 186 -20.48 29.20 37.96
C SER A 186 -19.47 30.01 37.13
N GLN A 187 -18.30 30.30 37.70
CA GLN A 187 -17.20 30.99 37.00
C GLN A 187 -16.69 30.17 35.79
N SER A 188 -16.51 28.85 35.97
CA SER A 188 -16.01 27.96 34.90
C SER A 188 -17.04 27.78 33.77
N VAL A 189 -18.33 27.64 34.11
CA VAL A 189 -19.41 27.60 33.10
C VAL A 189 -19.47 28.91 32.32
N ASN A 190 -19.37 30.06 32.98
CA ASN A 190 -19.38 31.36 32.31
C ASN A 190 -18.16 31.53 31.39
N SER A 191 -16.97 31.11 31.85
CA SER A 191 -15.74 31.08 31.05
C SER A 191 -15.91 30.26 29.76
N LEU A 192 -16.37 29.01 29.89
CA LEU A 192 -16.59 28.10 28.76
C LEU A 192 -17.68 28.59 27.81
N THR A 193 -18.79 29.11 28.35
CA THR A 193 -19.90 29.63 27.55
C THR A 193 -19.47 30.84 26.74
N LYS A 194 -18.73 31.77 27.37
CA LYS A 194 -18.17 32.95 26.69
C LYS A 194 -17.19 32.56 25.58
N LEU A 195 -16.36 31.54 25.80
CA LEU A 195 -15.47 31.03 24.74
C LEU A 195 -16.23 30.31 23.62
N ALA A 196 -17.40 29.75 23.93
CA ALA A 196 -18.25 29.08 22.95
C ALA A 196 -19.13 30.05 22.14
N GLU A 197 -19.22 31.33 22.51
CA GLU A 197 -19.92 32.37 21.75
C GLU A 197 -19.30 32.51 20.35
N GLY A 198 -19.95 31.91 19.34
CA GLY A 198 -19.48 31.88 17.95
C GLY A 198 -19.25 30.47 17.38
N LEU A 199 -19.32 29.41 18.20
CA LEU A 199 -19.28 28.02 17.72
C LEU A 199 -20.69 27.53 17.36
N SER A 200 -21.03 27.53 16.07
CA SER A 200 -22.23 26.83 15.58
C SER A 200 -21.99 25.32 15.62
N ILE A 201 -22.61 24.62 16.57
CA ILE A 201 -22.69 23.16 16.57
C ILE A 201 -24.04 22.80 15.99
N GLU A 202 -24.05 22.31 14.75
CA GLU A 202 -25.23 21.66 14.19
C GLU A 202 -25.47 20.35 14.96
N ASP A 203 -26.73 20.08 15.30
CA ASP A 203 -27.13 18.87 16.03
C ASP A 203 -26.61 17.63 15.30
N VAL A 204 -25.70 16.89 15.95
CA VAL A 204 -25.20 15.60 15.43
C VAL A 204 -26.39 14.64 15.38
N SER A 205 -26.86 14.31 14.17
CA SER A 205 -28.03 13.46 13.93
C SER A 205 -27.98 12.17 14.75
N GLU A 206 -29.12 11.81 15.36
CA GLU A 206 -29.24 10.73 16.35
C GLU A 206 -29.14 9.31 15.76
N ASP A 207 -29.22 9.15 14.44
CA ASP A 207 -29.29 7.86 13.77
C ASP A 207 -27.99 7.53 13.03
N ASP A 208 -27.21 6.59 13.57
CA ASP A 208 -26.26 5.77 12.81
C ASP A 208 -25.82 4.58 13.69
N ASP A 209 -26.57 3.47 13.59
CA ASP A 209 -26.18 2.16 14.09
C ASP A 209 -25.05 1.59 13.23
N TYR A 210 -23.80 1.77 13.67
CA TYR A 210 -22.66 1.00 13.19
C TYR A 210 -22.16 0.08 14.31
N GLU A 211 -22.06 -1.22 13.99
CA GLU A 211 -21.50 -2.23 14.89
C GLU A 211 -20.04 -1.90 15.26
N ASP A 212 -19.78 -2.03 16.56
CA ASP A 212 -18.55 -1.78 17.30
C ASP A 212 -17.38 -2.67 16.82
N ASP A 213 -16.28 -2.07 16.33
CA ASP A 213 -15.00 -2.79 16.16
C ASP A 213 -13.75 -1.90 16.36
N VAL A 214 -13.93 -0.58 16.47
CA VAL A 214 -12.82 0.39 16.46
C VAL A 214 -12.13 0.46 17.82
N THR A 215 -12.85 0.32 18.93
CA THR A 215 -12.29 0.66 20.26
C THR A 215 -11.54 -0.48 20.95
N GLU A 216 -11.90 -1.74 20.69
CA GLU A 216 -11.24 -2.90 21.31
C GLU A 216 -9.92 -3.29 20.59
N SER A 217 -9.80 -2.92 19.31
CA SER A 217 -8.59 -3.13 18.50
C SER A 217 -7.47 -2.11 18.80
N ILE A 218 -7.80 -0.94 19.37
CA ILE A 218 -6.83 0.10 19.79
C ILE A 218 -5.86 -0.41 20.88
N LEU A 219 -6.23 -1.44 21.62
CA LEU A 219 -5.42 -2.00 22.72
C LEU A 219 -4.52 -3.18 22.33
N LYS A 220 -4.66 -3.75 21.12
CA LYS A 220 -4.04 -5.05 20.79
C LYS A 220 -3.11 -5.06 19.57
N ALA A 221 -2.86 -3.94 18.91
CA ALA A 221 -1.98 -3.88 17.75
C ALA A 221 -0.66 -3.13 18.04
N ASP A 222 0.05 -3.53 19.09
CA ASP A 222 1.48 -3.26 19.21
C ASP A 222 2.23 -4.36 18.44
N TYR A 223 2.65 -4.05 17.22
CA TYR A 223 3.72 -4.80 16.56
C TYR A 223 4.97 -3.92 16.54
N GLU A 224 6.02 -4.49 17.15
CA GLU A 224 7.42 -4.07 17.09
C GLU A 224 7.76 -2.73 17.75
N SER A 225 7.76 -2.70 19.09
CA SER A 225 8.71 -1.86 19.83
C SER A 225 9.15 -2.55 21.11
N LEU A 226 10.46 -2.51 21.40
CA LEU A 226 11.08 -2.91 22.67
C LEU A 226 10.53 -2.15 23.91
N ASP A 227 9.65 -1.17 23.70
CA ASP A 227 9.02 -0.36 24.72
C ASP A 227 7.61 -0.89 25.05
N LYS A 228 7.47 -1.51 26.23
CA LYS A 228 6.23 -2.17 26.71
C LYS A 228 5.06 -1.21 26.98
N LYS A 229 5.28 0.11 26.85
CA LYS A 229 4.25 1.13 27.13
C LYS A 229 3.30 1.30 25.95
N THR A 230 2.01 1.41 26.24
CA THR A 230 0.97 1.74 25.25
C THR A 230 1.16 3.17 24.69
N ILE A 231 0.53 3.49 23.55
CA ILE A 231 0.55 4.85 22.98
C ILE A 231 0.09 5.88 24.02
N LYS A 232 -0.99 5.58 24.76
CA LYS A 232 -1.51 6.44 25.83
C LYS A 232 -0.47 6.68 26.91
N GLU A 233 0.19 5.65 27.42
CA GLU A 233 1.20 5.76 28.48
C GLU A 233 2.47 6.49 28.02
N SER A 234 2.84 6.35 26.75
CA SER A 234 4.01 7.01 26.18
C SER A 234 3.78 8.48 25.78
N SER A 235 2.52 8.93 25.69
CA SER A 235 2.20 10.26 25.20
C SER A 235 2.52 11.36 26.23
N PRO A 236 3.26 12.42 25.84
CA PRO A 236 3.46 13.60 26.70
C PRO A 236 2.15 14.27 27.10
N PHE A 237 1.12 14.16 26.26
CA PHE A 237 -0.17 14.81 26.48
C PHE A 237 -0.98 14.13 27.57
N THR A 238 -0.78 12.82 27.78
CA THR A 238 -1.33 12.13 28.95
C THR A 238 -0.85 12.80 30.23
N ILE A 239 0.47 12.99 30.37
CA ILE A 239 1.05 13.63 31.56
C ILE A 239 0.56 15.06 31.71
N VAL A 240 0.53 15.82 30.61
CA VAL A 240 0.10 17.22 30.61
C VAL A 240 -1.33 17.38 31.13
N PHE A 241 -2.27 16.58 30.64
CA PHE A 241 -3.68 16.71 31.00
C PHE A 241 -4.02 15.99 32.31
N SER A 242 -3.35 14.88 32.66
CA SER A 242 -3.52 14.23 33.97
C SER A 242 -3.13 15.17 35.12
N LYS A 243 -2.08 15.99 34.97
CA LYS A 243 -1.73 17.02 35.98
C LYS A 243 -2.84 18.04 36.19
N VAL A 244 -3.60 18.38 35.14
CA VAL A 244 -4.75 19.30 35.27
C VAL A 244 -5.85 18.63 36.09
N VAL A 245 -6.15 17.36 35.81
CA VAL A 245 -7.13 16.56 36.55
C VAL A 245 -6.75 16.44 38.03
N GLU A 246 -5.49 16.10 38.33
CA GLU A 246 -4.99 15.96 39.70
C GLU A 246 -5.14 17.25 40.51
N VAL A 247 -4.82 18.40 39.92
CA VAL A 247 -4.94 19.71 40.58
C VAL A 247 -6.40 20.04 40.90
N VAL A 248 -7.34 19.71 40.02
CA VAL A 248 -8.77 19.96 40.25
C VAL A 248 -9.33 18.96 41.26
N ASP A 249 -9.07 17.66 41.11
CA ASP A 249 -9.60 16.63 42.01
C ASP A 249 -9.14 16.82 43.46
N ALA A 250 -7.92 17.30 43.68
CA ALA A 250 -7.42 17.60 45.02
C ALA A 250 -8.16 18.76 45.71
N LYS A 251 -8.77 19.68 44.94
CA LYS A 251 -9.41 20.90 45.44
C LYS A 251 -10.93 20.80 45.52
N THR A 252 -11.55 19.86 44.83
CA THR A 252 -13.00 19.80 44.69
C THR A 252 -13.64 18.92 45.78
N ILE A 253 -14.68 19.45 46.43
CA ILE A 253 -15.50 18.72 47.39
C ILE A 253 -16.39 17.71 46.65
N LYS A 254 -16.23 16.42 46.95
CA LYS A 254 -16.93 15.33 46.26
C LYS A 254 -18.39 15.25 46.70
N SER A 255 -19.34 15.41 45.77
CA SER A 255 -20.76 15.10 45.99
C SER A 255 -21.22 13.91 45.13
N PRO A 256 -22.25 13.15 45.53
CA PRO A 256 -22.76 12.00 44.77
C PRO A 256 -23.22 12.36 43.35
N GLU A 257 -23.84 13.53 43.16
CA GLU A 257 -24.26 14.03 41.85
C GLU A 257 -23.07 14.35 40.93
N CYS A 258 -21.91 14.71 41.52
CA CYS A 258 -20.68 14.93 40.77
C CYS A 258 -20.04 13.62 40.31
N VAL A 259 -20.19 12.52 41.04
CA VAL A 259 -19.54 11.22 40.70
C VAL A 259 -19.93 10.76 39.30
N MET A 260 -21.20 10.87 38.90
CA MET A 260 -21.63 10.51 37.55
C MET A 260 -21.13 11.47 36.47
N LYS A 261 -21.01 12.76 36.79
CA LYS A 261 -20.49 13.80 35.87
C LYS A 261 -18.98 13.66 35.65
N ARG A 262 -18.25 13.17 36.64
CA ARG A 262 -16.80 12.89 36.55
C ARG A 262 -16.45 11.84 35.50
N ASP A 263 -17.33 10.87 35.27
CA ASP A 263 -17.14 9.85 34.23
C ASP A 263 -17.08 10.46 32.82
N VAL A 264 -17.66 11.64 32.58
CA VAL A 264 -17.50 12.37 31.32
C VAL A 264 -16.02 12.70 31.08
N VAL A 265 -15.28 13.09 32.14
CA VAL A 265 -13.85 13.39 32.04
C VAL A 265 -13.03 12.12 31.92
N PHE A 266 -13.16 11.20 32.88
CA PHE A 266 -12.31 10.00 32.97
C PHE A 266 -12.60 8.96 31.87
N LYS A 267 -13.87 8.80 31.48
CA LYS A 267 -14.27 7.80 30.48
C LYS A 267 -14.42 8.36 29.08
N CYS A 268 -14.57 9.67 28.91
CA CYS A 268 -14.72 10.29 27.58
C CYS A 268 -13.55 11.20 27.22
N PHE A 269 -13.33 12.33 27.90
CA PHE A 269 -12.26 13.26 27.50
C PHE A 269 -10.87 12.63 27.53
N GLU A 270 -10.50 11.93 28.61
CA GLU A 270 -9.18 11.30 28.74
C GLU A 270 -8.86 10.28 27.63
N LYS A 271 -9.88 9.73 26.97
CA LYS A 271 -9.68 8.83 25.81
C LYS A 271 -9.17 9.53 24.57
N PHE A 272 -9.23 10.85 24.51
CA PHE A 272 -8.78 11.62 23.34
C PHE A 272 -7.60 12.54 23.68
N MET A 273 -7.40 12.90 24.96
CA MET A 273 -6.35 13.86 25.35
C MET A 273 -4.92 13.39 25.03
N TYR A 274 -4.65 12.09 25.06
CA TYR A 274 -3.30 11.58 24.77
C TYR A 274 -2.88 11.75 23.29
N ILE A 275 -3.83 11.97 22.39
CA ILE A 275 -3.61 12.28 20.97
C ILE A 275 -4.05 13.72 20.62
N PHE A 276 -4.17 14.59 21.63
CA PHE A 276 -4.64 15.98 21.47
C PHE A 276 -4.09 16.75 20.26
N PRO A 277 -2.78 16.71 19.92
CA PRO A 277 -2.25 17.46 18.78
C PRO A 277 -2.77 16.98 17.41
N LEU A 278 -3.28 15.75 17.33
CA LEU A 278 -3.73 15.15 16.09
C LEU A 278 -5.14 15.59 15.71
N TRP A 279 -5.96 16.08 16.64
CA TRP A 279 -7.36 16.47 16.36
C TRP A 279 -7.71 17.91 16.74
N SER A 280 -6.75 18.66 17.29
CA SER A 280 -6.89 20.07 17.63
C SER A 280 -6.14 20.97 16.65
N GLY A 281 -6.47 22.26 16.67
CA GLY A 281 -5.86 23.29 15.83
C GLY A 281 -4.40 23.64 16.17
N VAL A 282 -3.80 23.07 17.22
CA VAL A 282 -2.47 23.45 17.67
C VAL A 282 -1.39 23.20 16.62
N MET A 283 -1.36 22.01 16.03
CA MET A 283 -0.36 21.68 15.00
C MET A 283 -0.67 22.38 13.67
N LEU A 284 -1.95 22.60 13.36
CA LEU A 284 -2.35 23.36 12.18
C LEU A 284 -1.82 24.80 12.26
N LYS A 285 -2.00 25.51 13.38
CA LYS A 285 -1.44 26.86 13.58
C LYS A 285 0.10 26.83 13.54
N LYS A 286 0.75 25.86 14.20
CA LYS A 286 2.22 25.75 14.23
C LYS A 286 2.86 25.52 12.86
N CYS A 287 2.15 24.90 11.93
CA CYS A 287 2.61 24.72 10.55
C CYS A 287 2.03 25.75 9.57
N GLY A 288 1.45 26.86 10.08
CA GLY A 288 1.05 28.01 9.27
C GLY A 288 -0.27 27.82 8.51
N PHE A 289 -1.14 26.92 8.96
CA PHE A 289 -2.48 26.78 8.39
C PHE A 289 -3.44 27.82 9.00
N PRO A 290 -4.26 28.50 8.18
CA PRO A 290 -5.23 29.48 8.67
C PRO A 290 -6.42 28.85 9.40
N GLN A 291 -6.72 27.58 9.13
CA GLN A 291 -7.80 26.85 9.77
C GLN A 291 -7.36 26.18 11.07
N THR A 292 -8.29 26.08 12.03
CA THR A 292 -8.13 25.38 13.31
C THR A 292 -8.59 23.93 13.26
N ARG A 293 -9.32 23.55 12.21
CA ARG A 293 -9.85 22.20 11.99
C ARG A 293 -10.08 21.98 10.51
N ASP A 294 -10.07 20.74 10.09
CA ASP A 294 -10.43 20.33 8.73
C ASP A 294 -11.26 19.03 8.76
N SER A 295 -11.90 18.72 7.64
CA SER A 295 -12.75 17.53 7.49
C SER A 295 -12.30 16.71 6.30
N ASN A 296 -12.37 15.38 6.45
CA ASN A 296 -12.11 14.42 5.38
C ASN A 296 -13.23 14.33 4.33
N SER A 297 -14.20 15.24 4.38
CA SER A 297 -15.29 15.35 3.41
C SER A 297 -14.88 15.33 1.93
N PRO A 298 -13.69 15.80 1.48
CA PRO A 298 -13.27 15.62 0.08
C PRO A 298 -13.20 14.15 -0.34
N ALA A 299 -12.73 13.26 0.53
CA ALA A 299 -12.69 11.83 0.26
C ALA A 299 -14.11 11.22 0.25
N GLU A 300 -14.99 11.66 1.14
CA GLU A 300 -16.40 11.23 1.12
C GLU A 300 -17.15 11.69 -0.14
N VAL A 301 -16.91 12.93 -0.58
CA VAL A 301 -17.47 13.47 -1.83
C VAL A 301 -16.95 12.65 -3.01
N TRP A 302 -15.67 12.32 -3.03
CA TRP A 302 -15.11 11.42 -4.04
C TRP A 302 -15.80 10.06 -4.02
N PHE A 303 -16.04 9.46 -2.86
CA PHE A 303 -16.78 8.20 -2.79
C PHE A 303 -18.24 8.32 -3.23
N LYS A 304 -18.92 9.44 -2.96
CA LYS A 304 -20.26 9.71 -3.49
C LYS A 304 -20.25 9.80 -5.01
N VAL A 305 -19.26 10.47 -5.58
CA VAL A 305 -19.00 10.52 -7.03
C VAL A 305 -18.79 9.11 -7.57
N LEU A 306 -17.91 8.31 -6.98
CA LEU A 306 -17.66 6.93 -7.44
C LEU A 306 -18.91 6.04 -7.37
N LYS A 307 -19.78 6.24 -6.37
CA LYS A 307 -21.03 5.48 -6.22
C LYS A 307 -22.12 5.91 -7.21
N ASN A 308 -22.12 7.18 -7.64
CA ASN A 308 -23.21 7.77 -8.43
C ASN A 308 -22.86 7.96 -9.92
N ASP A 309 -21.63 8.37 -10.23
CA ASP A 309 -21.21 8.78 -11.58
C ASP A 309 -20.59 7.64 -12.39
N ILE A 310 -20.13 6.57 -11.74
CA ILE A 310 -19.64 5.41 -12.48
C ILE A 310 -20.86 4.63 -12.97
N SER A 311 -21.06 4.60 -14.30
CA SER A 311 -21.97 3.71 -15.04
C SER A 311 -21.59 2.22 -14.95
N VAL A 312 -20.86 1.87 -13.91
CA VAL A 312 -20.48 0.52 -13.56
C VAL A 312 -21.46 0.11 -12.47
N PRO A 313 -22.26 -0.96 -12.68
CA PRO A 313 -23.22 -1.40 -11.69
C PRO A 313 -22.53 -1.53 -10.32
N GLN A 314 -23.20 -1.06 -9.26
CA GLN A 314 -22.82 -1.41 -7.90
C GLN A 314 -22.51 -2.92 -7.88
N ARG A 315 -21.36 -3.32 -7.32
CA ARG A 315 -20.87 -4.71 -7.33
C ARG A 315 -20.22 -5.18 -8.64
N SER A 316 -19.44 -4.33 -9.27
CA SER A 316 -18.63 -4.71 -10.44
C SER A 316 -17.35 -5.44 -10.07
N ARG A 317 -16.84 -6.25 -11.00
CA ARG A 317 -15.53 -6.89 -10.85
C ARG A 317 -14.41 -5.82 -10.79
N PRO A 318 -13.36 -6.01 -9.97
CA PRO A 318 -12.29 -5.01 -9.79
C PRO A 318 -11.72 -4.43 -11.09
N GLY A 319 -11.49 -5.26 -12.12
CA GLY A 319 -10.97 -4.78 -13.40
C GLY A 319 -11.90 -3.80 -14.13
N LYS A 320 -13.23 -4.03 -14.13
CA LYS A 320 -14.20 -3.09 -14.72
C LYS A 320 -14.26 -1.79 -13.93
N PHE A 321 -14.14 -1.91 -12.61
CA PHE A 321 -14.13 -0.77 -11.72
C PHE A 321 -12.90 0.13 -11.94
N VAL A 322 -11.70 -0.45 -12.04
CA VAL A 322 -10.45 0.27 -12.34
C VAL A 322 -10.53 1.01 -13.68
N ILE A 323 -11.07 0.37 -14.72
CA ILE A 323 -11.28 1.02 -16.03
C ILE A 323 -12.24 2.21 -15.90
N GLY A 324 -13.33 2.05 -15.15
CA GLY A 324 -14.31 3.11 -14.90
C GLY A 324 -13.71 4.30 -14.14
N ILE A 325 -12.93 4.04 -13.08
CA ILE A 325 -12.18 5.08 -12.35
C ILE A 325 -11.27 5.84 -13.30
N LYS A 326 -10.47 5.14 -14.11
CA LYS A 326 -9.54 5.79 -15.03
C LYS A 326 -10.27 6.72 -15.99
N GLN A 327 -11.38 6.27 -16.59
CA GLN A 327 -12.19 7.09 -17.48
C GLN A 327 -12.76 8.33 -16.79
N LEU A 328 -13.19 8.19 -15.53
CA LEU A 328 -13.69 9.30 -14.72
C LEU A 328 -12.59 10.30 -14.38
N ILE A 329 -11.40 9.84 -13.98
CA ILE A 329 -10.24 10.70 -13.72
C ILE A 329 -9.84 11.43 -15.01
N ASP A 330 -9.73 10.73 -16.13
CA ASP A 330 -9.39 11.33 -17.44
C ASP A 330 -10.45 12.39 -17.85
N ALA A 331 -11.73 12.17 -17.54
CA ALA A 331 -12.80 13.12 -17.80
C ALA A 331 -12.71 14.37 -16.89
N ARG A 332 -12.53 14.19 -15.58
CA ARG A 332 -12.38 15.32 -14.63
C ARG A 332 -11.10 16.11 -14.87
N PHE A 333 -10.02 15.45 -15.27
CA PHE A 333 -8.78 16.14 -15.64
C PHE A 333 -8.96 17.04 -16.87
N LYS A 334 -9.77 16.62 -17.85
CA LYS A 334 -10.16 17.49 -18.98
C LYS A 334 -10.98 18.69 -18.52
N GLU A 335 -11.87 18.53 -17.54
CA GLU A 335 -12.62 19.65 -16.95
C GLU A 335 -11.70 20.63 -16.20
N LEU A 336 -10.67 20.14 -15.52
CA LEU A 336 -9.65 20.96 -14.85
C LEU A 336 -8.80 21.77 -15.83
N LEU A 337 -8.37 21.16 -16.94
CA LEU A 337 -7.56 21.84 -17.97
C LEU A 337 -8.37 22.83 -18.82
N TYR A 338 -9.67 22.57 -18.98
CA TYR A 338 -10.56 23.40 -19.79
C TYR A 338 -11.84 23.72 -19.03
N PRO A 339 -11.76 24.57 -17.98
CA PRO A 339 -12.93 24.97 -17.21
C PRO A 339 -13.85 25.77 -18.14
N LYS A 340 -14.90 25.13 -18.69
CA LYS A 340 -15.91 25.84 -19.46
C LYS A 340 -16.58 26.87 -18.55
N CYS A 341 -16.61 28.12 -19.00
CA CYS A 341 -17.40 29.20 -18.41
C CYS A 341 -18.84 28.68 -18.21
N ARG A 342 -19.24 28.42 -16.97
CA ARG A 342 -20.55 27.83 -16.65
C ARG A 342 -21.65 28.83 -16.99
N GLN A 343 -22.30 28.64 -18.13
CA GLN A 343 -23.62 29.24 -18.38
C GLN A 343 -24.61 28.68 -17.34
N PRO A 344 -25.55 29.50 -16.80
CA PRO A 344 -26.48 29.06 -15.77
C PRO A 344 -27.35 27.90 -16.29
N LYS A 345 -27.42 26.82 -15.50
CA LYS A 345 -28.22 25.63 -15.83
C LYS A 345 -29.71 26.01 -15.90
N SER A 346 -30.29 26.02 -17.10
CA SER A 346 -31.74 25.95 -17.25
C SER A 346 -32.23 24.60 -16.69
N LYS A 347 -33.38 24.65 -16.00
CA LYS A 347 -34.02 23.49 -15.35
C LYS A 347 -34.20 22.34 -16.37
N ARG A 348 -33.44 21.25 -16.20
CA ARG A 348 -33.58 20.03 -17.02
C ARG A 348 -34.95 19.40 -16.77
N LYS A 349 -35.82 19.41 -17.78
CA LYS A 349 -37.01 18.56 -17.87
C LYS A 349 -36.60 17.08 -17.69
N LYS A 350 -37.34 16.34 -16.86
CA LYS A 350 -37.22 14.88 -16.69
C LYS A 350 -37.41 14.20 -18.05
N ASN A 351 -36.34 13.62 -18.60
CA ASN A 351 -36.38 12.74 -19.78
C ASN A 351 -36.83 11.34 -19.35
N ASN A 352 -38.15 11.11 -19.32
CA ASN A 352 -38.73 9.76 -19.20
C ASN A 352 -38.69 8.98 -20.54
N ASP A 353 -38.44 9.64 -21.67
CA ASP A 353 -38.56 9.02 -22.99
C ASP A 353 -37.31 8.25 -23.43
N GLN A 354 -36.11 8.60 -22.93
CA GLN A 354 -34.87 7.86 -23.24
C GLN A 354 -34.79 6.50 -22.53
N GLN A 355 -35.36 6.35 -21.33
CA GLN A 355 -35.45 5.04 -20.66
C GLN A 355 -36.45 4.11 -21.37
N LYS A 356 -37.48 4.66 -22.03
CA LYS A 356 -38.46 3.88 -22.79
C LYS A 356 -37.85 3.30 -24.08
N LEU A 357 -37.02 4.07 -24.78
CA LEU A 357 -36.31 3.61 -25.99
C LEU A 357 -35.27 2.52 -25.68
N ILE A 358 -34.51 2.64 -24.59
CA ILE A 358 -33.51 1.62 -24.20
C ILE A 358 -34.20 0.32 -23.74
N LEU A 359 -35.33 0.40 -23.05
CA LEU A 359 -36.12 -0.77 -22.64
C LEU A 359 -36.88 -1.43 -23.82
N GLU A 360 -37.20 -0.69 -24.87
CA GLU A 360 -37.79 -1.26 -26.10
C GLU A 360 -36.73 -1.90 -27.01
N GLU A 361 -35.51 -1.35 -27.09
CA GLU A 361 -34.39 -1.99 -27.81
C GLU A 361 -33.92 -3.29 -27.13
N GLU A 362 -33.93 -3.37 -25.79
CA GLU A 362 -33.58 -4.62 -25.06
C GLU A 362 -34.60 -5.76 -25.26
N LYS A 363 -35.85 -5.47 -25.69
CA LYS A 363 -36.86 -6.50 -25.97
C LYS A 363 -36.68 -7.18 -27.33
N TRP A 364 -35.91 -6.59 -28.25
CA TRP A 364 -35.68 -7.18 -29.58
C TRP A 364 -34.58 -8.25 -29.62
N GLN A 365 -33.68 -8.33 -28.62
CA GLN A 365 -32.60 -9.31 -28.61
C GLN A 365 -32.91 -10.66 -27.94
N ARG A 366 -34.17 -10.89 -27.51
CA ARG A 366 -34.62 -12.21 -27.04
C ARG A 366 -35.47 -12.93 -28.09
N LYS A 367 -34.86 -13.28 -29.22
CA LYS A 367 -35.36 -14.39 -30.06
C LYS A 367 -34.45 -15.60 -29.89
N LYS A 368 -35.01 -16.66 -29.29
CA LYS A 368 -34.46 -18.02 -29.28
C LYS A 368 -34.13 -18.42 -30.72
N THR A 369 -32.88 -18.81 -30.99
CA THR A 369 -32.56 -19.57 -32.21
C THR A 369 -31.68 -20.76 -31.85
N LYS A 370 -32.17 -21.92 -32.25
CA LYS A 370 -31.65 -23.26 -32.00
C LYS A 370 -30.24 -23.43 -32.59
N SER A 371 -29.49 -24.33 -31.97
CA SER A 371 -28.19 -24.85 -32.40
C SER A 371 -28.09 -25.08 -33.90
N ARG A 372 -27.09 -24.49 -34.55
CA ARG A 372 -26.59 -24.93 -35.86
C ARG A 372 -25.07 -24.98 -35.80
N LYS A 373 -24.51 -26.18 -35.95
CA LYS A 373 -23.07 -26.45 -36.06
C LYS A 373 -22.51 -25.58 -37.18
N TYR A 374 -21.50 -24.77 -36.89
CA TYR A 374 -20.73 -24.04 -37.88
C TYR A 374 -19.36 -24.70 -38.02
N GLN A 375 -19.10 -25.27 -39.20
CA GLN A 375 -17.76 -25.69 -39.63
C GLN A 375 -17.07 -24.51 -40.31
N PRO A 376 -15.80 -24.19 -40.01
CA PRO A 376 -15.08 -23.18 -40.76
C PRO A 376 -14.59 -23.73 -42.12
N PRO A 377 -14.35 -22.85 -43.11
CA PRO A 377 -14.09 -23.22 -44.49
C PRO A 377 -12.68 -23.78 -44.69
N THR A 378 -12.59 -24.78 -45.56
CA THR A 378 -11.35 -25.30 -46.12
C THR A 378 -10.62 -24.29 -47.02
N LYS A 379 -9.31 -24.22 -46.78
CA LYS A 379 -8.21 -23.81 -47.67
C LYS A 379 -8.03 -22.32 -47.96
N SER A 380 -7.03 -21.73 -47.32
CA SER A 380 -6.10 -20.81 -47.99
C SER A 380 -4.64 -21.31 -47.81
N THR A 381 -4.00 -21.45 -48.97
CA THR A 381 -2.58 -21.45 -49.32
C THR A 381 -1.54 -21.81 -48.24
N LYS A 382 -0.96 -23.01 -48.39
CA LYS A 382 0.24 -23.48 -47.69
C LYS A 382 1.45 -22.58 -47.99
N GLN A 383 1.86 -21.76 -47.03
CA GLN A 383 3.28 -21.44 -46.88
C GLN A 383 3.91 -22.59 -46.08
N LYS A 384 4.91 -23.26 -46.67
CA LYS A 384 5.74 -24.26 -45.99
C LYS A 384 6.63 -23.52 -44.97
N GLY A 385 6.10 -23.29 -43.77
CA GLY A 385 6.85 -22.82 -42.60
C GLY A 385 7.07 -23.98 -41.62
N LYS A 386 8.22 -23.97 -40.93
CA LYS A 386 8.67 -24.96 -39.95
C LYS A 386 7.52 -25.48 -39.06
N VAL A 387 7.43 -26.79 -38.87
CA VAL A 387 6.47 -27.41 -37.96
C VAL A 387 6.76 -26.91 -36.54
N LEU A 388 5.88 -26.07 -36.00
CA LEU A 388 5.93 -25.60 -34.62
C LEU A 388 5.81 -26.79 -33.66
N PRO A 389 6.68 -26.92 -32.64
CA PRO A 389 6.55 -27.97 -31.64
C PRO A 389 5.20 -27.88 -30.93
N SER A 390 4.61 -29.04 -30.63
CA SER A 390 3.51 -29.13 -29.67
C SER A 390 4.06 -28.83 -28.28
N VAL A 391 3.94 -27.59 -27.81
CA VAL A 391 4.49 -27.18 -26.50
C VAL A 391 3.49 -27.40 -25.37
N MET A 392 3.92 -28.14 -24.35
CA MET A 392 3.38 -28.35 -22.99
C MET A 392 1.98 -27.80 -22.67
N LYS A 393 1.08 -28.71 -22.26
CA LYS A 393 -0.21 -28.37 -21.66
C LYS A 393 -0.11 -28.50 -20.15
N TRP A 394 -0.09 -27.38 -19.45
CA TRP A 394 -0.19 -27.38 -17.99
C TRP A 394 -1.68 -27.54 -17.62
N GLY A 395 -2.03 -28.67 -17.01
CA GLY A 395 -3.39 -28.94 -16.55
C GLY A 395 -3.50 -30.27 -15.79
N GLY A 396 -4.09 -30.23 -14.59
CA GLY A 396 -4.35 -31.41 -13.77
C GLY A 396 -4.76 -31.02 -12.34
N LYS A 397 -5.79 -31.68 -11.79
CA LYS A 397 -6.02 -31.70 -10.34
C LYS A 397 -5.08 -32.76 -9.76
N SER A 398 -4.11 -32.36 -8.96
CA SER A 398 -3.30 -33.31 -8.18
C SER A 398 -3.92 -33.54 -6.81
N VAL A 399 -3.97 -34.80 -6.38
CA VAL A 399 -4.42 -35.19 -5.04
C VAL A 399 -3.45 -34.60 -3.99
N GLY A 400 -3.97 -33.90 -2.98
CA GLY A 400 -3.24 -33.46 -1.79
C GLY A 400 -2.85 -31.97 -1.70
N VAL A 401 -2.86 -31.21 -2.81
CA VAL A 401 -2.60 -29.75 -2.79
C VAL A 401 -3.53 -29.04 -3.78
N PHE A 402 -4.35 -28.10 -3.30
CA PHE A 402 -5.16 -27.23 -4.16
C PHE A 402 -4.28 -26.07 -4.65
N LEU A 403 -3.84 -26.15 -5.91
CA LEU A 403 -3.08 -25.09 -6.57
C LEU A 403 -4.01 -24.22 -7.41
N SER A 404 -3.97 -22.91 -7.19
CA SER A 404 -4.69 -21.92 -8.00
C SER A 404 -3.71 -20.89 -8.55
N ASN A 405 -3.92 -20.44 -9.79
CA ASN A 405 -3.10 -19.42 -10.48
C ASN A 405 -1.62 -19.80 -10.70
N THR A 406 -1.31 -21.05 -11.07
CA THR A 406 0.07 -21.55 -11.28
C THR A 406 0.78 -21.03 -12.53
N CYS A 407 0.13 -20.19 -13.32
CA CYS A 407 0.58 -19.77 -14.64
C CYS A 407 1.99 -19.16 -14.63
N THR A 408 2.41 -18.53 -13.53
CA THR A 408 3.78 -18.00 -13.37
C THR A 408 4.84 -19.10 -13.34
N ILE A 409 4.63 -20.16 -12.55
CA ILE A 409 5.54 -21.31 -12.47
C ILE A 409 5.58 -22.02 -13.83
N ASP A 410 4.39 -22.23 -14.42
CA ASP A 410 4.22 -22.87 -15.72
C ASP A 410 5.03 -22.17 -16.80
N ASN A 411 4.94 -20.83 -16.86
CA ASN A 411 5.67 -20.00 -17.81
C ASN A 411 7.18 -20.03 -17.57
N GLY A 412 7.61 -19.86 -16.32
CA GLY A 412 9.03 -19.85 -15.99
C GLY A 412 9.73 -21.18 -16.29
N LEU A 413 9.12 -22.30 -15.89
CA LEU A 413 9.63 -23.64 -16.23
C LEU A 413 9.64 -23.89 -17.74
N THR A 414 8.62 -23.41 -18.46
CA THR A 414 8.57 -23.52 -19.92
C THR A 414 9.70 -22.73 -20.58
N ILE A 415 9.96 -21.50 -20.14
CA ILE A 415 11.08 -20.67 -20.63
C ILE A 415 12.41 -21.39 -20.41
N LEU A 416 12.66 -21.87 -19.20
CA LEU A 416 13.91 -22.53 -18.83
C LEU A 416 14.11 -23.86 -19.58
N HIS A 417 13.07 -24.66 -19.75
CA HIS A 417 13.17 -25.93 -20.47
C HIS A 417 13.44 -25.72 -21.96
N ILE A 418 12.81 -24.72 -22.58
CA ILE A 418 13.09 -24.36 -23.97
C ILE A 418 14.54 -23.85 -24.08
N ALA A 419 14.98 -22.97 -23.19
CA ALA A 419 16.37 -22.51 -23.16
C ALA A 419 17.36 -23.68 -23.02
N PHE A 420 17.09 -24.63 -22.13
CA PHE A 420 17.92 -25.81 -21.90
C PHE A 420 18.04 -26.72 -23.13
N LYS A 421 17.00 -26.78 -23.97
CA LYS A 421 17.03 -27.57 -25.21
C LYS A 421 17.69 -26.84 -26.38
N GLU A 422 17.47 -25.55 -26.48
CA GLU A 422 17.86 -24.76 -27.66
C GLU A 422 19.28 -24.19 -27.53
N ASN A 423 19.80 -24.00 -26.32
CA ASN A 423 21.12 -23.40 -26.10
C ASN A 423 22.09 -24.38 -25.42
N VAL A 424 23.15 -24.75 -26.15
CA VAL A 424 24.18 -25.69 -25.68
C VAL A 424 24.95 -25.14 -24.48
N ASN A 425 25.30 -23.86 -24.46
CA ASN A 425 26.09 -23.27 -23.38
C ASN A 425 25.29 -23.20 -22.07
N PHE A 426 24.00 -22.87 -22.13
CA PHE A 426 23.12 -22.94 -20.96
C PHE A 426 22.91 -24.39 -20.50
N ASN A 427 22.77 -25.34 -21.44
CA ASN A 427 22.69 -26.76 -21.11
C ASN A 427 23.94 -27.24 -20.37
N GLU A 428 25.12 -26.98 -20.93
CA GLU A 428 26.42 -27.33 -20.34
C GLU A 428 26.61 -26.67 -18.98
N ALA A 429 26.23 -25.40 -18.81
CA ALA A 429 26.34 -24.71 -17.53
C ALA A 429 25.50 -25.37 -16.43
N ILE A 430 24.22 -25.67 -16.70
CA ILE A 430 23.34 -26.41 -15.76
C ILE A 430 23.87 -27.83 -15.49
N GLN A 431 24.46 -28.48 -16.50
CA GLN A 431 25.05 -29.80 -16.35
C GLN A 431 26.38 -29.82 -15.59
N ASN A 432 27.17 -28.77 -15.67
CA ASN A 432 28.44 -28.65 -14.96
C ASN A 432 28.23 -28.29 -13.48
N GLU A 433 27.10 -27.66 -13.16
CA GLU A 433 26.69 -27.33 -11.79
C GLU A 433 25.76 -28.39 -11.16
N LYS A 434 25.86 -29.67 -11.54
CA LYS A 434 25.03 -30.77 -11.01
C LYS A 434 25.05 -30.90 -9.48
N ASP A 435 26.10 -30.39 -8.84
CA ASP A 435 26.26 -30.38 -7.39
C ASP A 435 25.42 -29.28 -6.71
N SER A 436 25.00 -28.23 -7.43
CA SER A 436 24.02 -27.25 -6.95
C SER A 436 22.65 -27.91 -6.77
N ILE A 437 21.98 -27.57 -5.67
CA ILE A 437 20.63 -28.04 -5.36
C ILE A 437 19.66 -27.62 -6.46
N LEU A 438 19.77 -26.37 -6.95
CA LEU A 438 18.89 -25.86 -8.01
C LEU A 438 19.06 -26.63 -9.32
N SER A 439 20.30 -26.78 -9.79
CA SER A 439 20.60 -27.47 -11.05
C SER A 439 20.14 -28.92 -11.03
N ARG A 440 20.28 -29.62 -9.89
CA ARG A 440 19.79 -31.00 -9.72
C ARG A 440 18.26 -31.09 -9.83
N GLU A 441 17.55 -30.18 -9.19
CA GLU A 441 16.08 -30.13 -9.25
C GLU A 441 15.61 -29.74 -10.65
N LEU A 442 16.23 -28.76 -11.29
CA LEU A 442 15.92 -28.38 -12.67
C LEU A 442 16.15 -29.53 -13.66
N LEU A 443 17.26 -30.27 -13.56
CA LEU A 443 17.51 -31.45 -14.41
C LEU A 443 16.43 -32.54 -14.20
N THR A 444 15.98 -32.74 -12.97
CA THR A 444 14.89 -33.67 -12.66
C THR A 444 13.57 -33.20 -13.28
N ILE A 445 13.26 -31.91 -13.14
CA ILE A 445 12.07 -31.27 -13.72
C ILE A 445 12.10 -31.35 -15.25
N PHE A 446 13.23 -31.04 -15.89
CA PHE A 446 13.36 -31.09 -17.35
C PHE A 446 13.19 -32.50 -17.90
N LYS A 447 13.72 -33.51 -17.19
CA LYS A 447 13.47 -34.92 -17.54
C LYS A 447 11.98 -35.27 -17.46
N LEU A 448 11.30 -34.86 -16.39
CA LEU A 448 9.85 -35.07 -16.26
C LEU A 448 9.07 -34.36 -17.39
N MET A 449 9.52 -33.18 -17.81
CA MET A 449 8.91 -32.44 -18.93
C MET A 449 9.16 -33.12 -20.28
N ASP A 450 10.34 -33.71 -20.49
CA ASP A 450 10.66 -34.52 -21.67
C ASP A 450 9.78 -35.76 -21.77
N ASP A 451 9.54 -36.41 -20.63
CA ASP A 451 8.64 -37.55 -20.51
C ASP A 451 7.15 -37.15 -20.51
N THR A 452 6.83 -35.88 -20.73
CA THR A 452 5.47 -35.31 -20.74
C THR A 452 4.71 -35.37 -19.40
N HIS A 453 5.42 -35.60 -18.30
CA HIS A 453 4.91 -35.60 -16.92
C HIS A 453 4.86 -34.18 -16.30
N TYR A 454 4.22 -33.23 -16.99
CA TYR A 454 4.18 -31.81 -16.57
C TYR A 454 3.59 -31.58 -15.17
N SER A 455 2.58 -32.36 -14.78
CA SER A 455 2.00 -32.21 -13.43
C SER A 455 2.99 -32.60 -12.33
N ASP A 456 3.85 -33.57 -12.59
CA ASP A 456 4.85 -34.02 -11.61
C ASP A 456 6.06 -33.08 -11.61
N ALA A 457 6.48 -32.59 -12.78
CA ALA A 457 7.47 -31.52 -12.89
C ALA A 457 7.10 -30.30 -12.02
N LYS A 458 5.83 -29.87 -12.06
CA LYS A 458 5.31 -28.78 -11.21
C LYS A 458 5.37 -29.11 -9.72
N LYS A 459 5.00 -30.33 -9.34
CA LYS A 459 5.06 -30.77 -7.92
C LYS A 459 6.48 -30.78 -7.40
N THR A 460 7.43 -31.24 -8.21
CA THR A 460 8.85 -31.24 -7.86
C THR A 460 9.32 -29.83 -7.55
N TRP A 461 9.00 -28.85 -8.39
CA TRP A 461 9.30 -27.44 -8.12
C TRP A 461 8.67 -26.94 -6.80
N ILE A 462 7.39 -27.25 -6.57
CA ILE A 462 6.68 -26.81 -5.35
C ILE A 462 7.27 -27.45 -4.08
N ASN A 463 7.69 -28.71 -4.16
CA ASN A 463 8.32 -29.40 -3.04
C ASN A 463 9.70 -28.81 -2.74
N PHE A 464 10.47 -28.47 -3.78
CA PHE A 464 11.75 -27.78 -3.64
C PHE A 464 11.62 -26.42 -2.93
N ILE A 465 10.59 -25.63 -3.24
CA ILE A 465 10.28 -24.39 -2.50
C ILE A 465 10.00 -24.71 -1.03
N LYS A 466 9.09 -25.66 -0.77
CA LYS A 466 8.65 -25.99 0.59
C LYS A 466 9.77 -26.52 1.48
N SER A 467 10.75 -27.21 0.92
CA SER A 467 11.92 -27.69 1.67
C SER A 467 12.93 -26.58 1.97
N ASN A 468 12.91 -25.48 1.22
CA ASN A 468 13.91 -24.41 1.32
C ASN A 468 13.37 -23.11 1.97
N THR A 469 12.07 -23.00 2.23
CA THR A 469 11.50 -21.90 3.02
C THR A 469 11.52 -22.21 4.52
N SER A 470 12.18 -21.39 5.33
CA SER A 470 12.27 -21.53 6.80
C SER A 470 10.98 -21.13 7.55
N ASP A 471 9.86 -20.98 6.85
CA ASP A 471 8.64 -20.36 7.36
C ASP A 471 7.68 -21.43 7.89
N ASP A 472 7.47 -21.45 9.21
CA ASP A 472 6.69 -22.48 9.92
C ASP A 472 5.16 -22.33 9.75
N ASP A 473 4.67 -21.40 8.91
CA ASP A 473 3.24 -21.17 8.71
C ASP A 473 2.53 -22.37 8.04
N PRO A 474 1.65 -23.10 8.75
CA PRO A 474 0.92 -24.26 8.21
C PRO A 474 -0.03 -23.91 7.06
N LYS A 475 -0.43 -22.63 6.94
CA LYS A 475 -1.37 -22.16 5.90
C LYS A 475 -0.72 -22.02 4.53
N LYS A 476 0.57 -21.67 4.46
CA LYS A 476 1.36 -21.66 3.20
C LYS A 476 1.57 -23.07 2.65
N LYS A 477 1.45 -24.11 3.48
CA LYS A 477 1.68 -25.52 3.09
C LYS A 477 0.51 -26.16 2.32
N THR A 478 -0.73 -25.66 2.47
CA THR A 478 -1.95 -26.36 1.99
C THR A 478 -2.75 -25.66 0.89
N VAL A 479 -2.69 -24.32 0.75
CA VAL A 479 -3.35 -23.56 -0.34
C VAL A 479 -2.42 -22.45 -0.83
N ALA A 480 -1.79 -22.63 -1.98
CA ALA A 480 -0.99 -21.58 -2.62
C ALA A 480 -1.85 -20.86 -3.68
N ASN A 481 -2.21 -19.61 -3.40
CA ASN A 481 -2.65 -18.69 -4.44
C ASN A 481 -1.42 -17.94 -4.93
N LEU A 482 -0.89 -18.32 -6.10
CA LEU A 482 0.39 -17.82 -6.61
C LEU A 482 0.29 -16.44 -7.28
N PHE A 483 -0.89 -15.81 -7.24
CA PHE A 483 -1.13 -14.51 -7.84
C PHE A 483 -0.61 -13.38 -6.95
N GLY A 484 0.42 -12.66 -7.40
CA GLY A 484 1.07 -11.58 -6.65
C GLY A 484 2.22 -12.02 -5.73
N ASP A 485 2.43 -13.33 -5.60
CA ASP A 485 3.49 -13.94 -4.79
C ASP A 485 4.56 -14.62 -5.70
N GLU A 486 4.70 -14.15 -6.94
CA GLU A 486 5.62 -14.74 -7.94
C GLU A 486 7.08 -14.74 -7.48
N PHE A 487 7.42 -13.73 -6.68
CA PHE A 487 8.74 -13.60 -6.10
C PHE A 487 9.04 -14.74 -5.14
N ASP A 488 8.15 -15.00 -4.20
CA ASP A 488 8.33 -16.00 -3.14
C ASP A 488 8.29 -17.44 -3.67
N PHE A 489 7.53 -17.70 -4.74
CA PHE A 489 7.34 -19.06 -5.25
C PHE A 489 8.15 -19.40 -6.50
N PHE A 490 8.85 -18.44 -7.11
CA PHE A 490 9.61 -18.73 -8.32
C PHE A 490 10.91 -17.92 -8.39
N ILE A 491 10.83 -16.59 -8.39
CA ILE A 491 11.99 -15.74 -8.69
C ILE A 491 13.08 -15.85 -7.62
N SER A 492 12.72 -15.88 -6.34
CA SER A 492 13.67 -16.02 -5.21
C SER A 492 14.42 -17.35 -5.21
N HIS A 493 13.91 -18.35 -5.94
CA HIS A 493 14.41 -19.73 -5.91
C HIS A 493 15.23 -20.11 -7.16
N LEU A 494 15.27 -19.27 -8.20
CA LEU A 494 16.13 -19.46 -9.39
C LEU A 494 17.61 -19.06 -9.15
N GLU A 495 18.02 -19.21 -7.90
CA GLU A 495 19.29 -18.86 -7.27
C GLU A 495 19.67 -17.38 -7.19
N LYS A 496 20.18 -17.06 -6.00
CA LYS A 496 20.68 -15.76 -5.56
C LYS A 496 21.84 -15.37 -6.48
N PRO A 497 21.67 -14.43 -7.42
CA PRO A 497 22.53 -14.36 -8.60
C PRO A 497 23.97 -13.86 -8.34
N TRP A 498 24.33 -13.65 -7.08
CA TRP A 498 25.48 -12.85 -6.71
C TRP A 498 26.04 -13.29 -5.37
N VAL A 499 27.34 -13.53 -5.37
CA VAL A 499 28.14 -13.56 -4.16
C VAL A 499 28.88 -12.24 -4.12
N TRP A 500 28.91 -11.57 -2.97
CA TRP A 500 29.87 -10.49 -2.78
C TRP A 500 30.97 -10.93 -1.84
N ASP A 501 32.19 -10.67 -2.26
CA ASP A 501 33.34 -10.67 -1.39
C ASP A 501 33.56 -9.23 -0.93
N GLY A 502 33.87 -9.01 0.34
CA GLY A 502 34.22 -7.67 0.77
C GLY A 502 35.17 -7.60 1.93
N VAL A 503 35.86 -6.48 2.00
CA VAL A 503 36.85 -6.19 3.03
C VAL A 503 36.28 -5.06 3.86
N SER A 504 36.02 -5.34 5.14
CA SER A 504 35.74 -4.28 6.09
C SER A 504 37.01 -3.84 6.79
N THR A 505 37.19 -2.53 6.94
CA THR A 505 38.32 -1.93 7.65
C THR A 505 37.80 -1.01 8.75
N CYS A 506 38.39 -1.09 9.94
CA CYS A 506 38.05 -0.22 11.06
C CYS A 506 39.04 0.95 11.15
N SER A 507 38.52 2.16 11.39
CA SER A 507 39.33 3.35 11.57
C SER A 507 40.13 3.38 12.89
N ASN A 508 39.85 2.46 13.82
CA ASN A 508 40.63 2.34 15.05
C ASN A 508 41.82 1.39 14.83
N ALA A 509 43.03 1.94 14.92
CA ALA A 509 44.29 1.22 14.71
C ALA A 509 44.54 0.11 15.75
N THR A 510 43.89 0.16 16.92
CA THR A 510 44.05 -0.86 17.97
C THR A 510 42.93 -1.89 17.97
N CYS A 511 42.06 -1.91 16.96
CA CYS A 511 40.99 -2.89 16.84
C CYS A 511 41.58 -4.27 16.52
N SER A 512 41.28 -5.28 17.35
CA SER A 512 41.60 -6.70 17.10
C SER A 512 41.06 -7.19 15.74
N HIS A 513 40.00 -6.56 15.26
CA HIS A 513 39.31 -6.84 14.00
C HIS A 513 39.46 -5.69 12.99
N GLN A 514 40.64 -5.04 12.94
CA GLN A 514 40.90 -3.88 12.07
C GLN A 514 40.60 -4.17 10.60
N ARG A 515 40.80 -5.41 10.14
CA ARG A 515 40.43 -5.86 8.80
C ARG A 515 39.67 -7.18 8.91
N GLN A 516 38.46 -7.26 8.35
CA GLN A 516 37.70 -8.51 8.26
C GLN A 516 37.29 -8.79 6.81
N LEU A 517 37.36 -10.05 6.43
CA LEU A 517 36.88 -10.56 5.16
C LEU A 517 35.44 -11.04 5.33
N HIS A 518 34.57 -10.61 4.43
CA HIS A 518 33.17 -10.98 4.37
C HIS A 518 32.95 -11.74 3.08
N LYS A 519 32.25 -12.87 3.18
CA LYS A 519 31.71 -13.60 2.04
C LYS A 519 30.27 -13.95 2.41
N ARG A 520 29.30 -13.34 1.73
CA ARG A 520 27.88 -13.62 1.96
C ARG A 520 27.17 -13.83 0.63
N ASP A 521 26.27 -14.81 0.66
CA ASP A 521 25.19 -14.89 -0.32
C ASP A 521 24.28 -13.69 -0.07
N SER A 522 24.14 -12.81 -1.07
CA SER A 522 23.30 -11.64 -0.92
C SER A 522 21.84 -11.99 -1.16
N ASP A 523 21.00 -11.78 -0.15
CA ASP A 523 19.59 -11.48 -0.33
C ASP A 523 19.49 -9.99 -0.70
N PHE A 524 19.56 -9.67 -2.00
CA PHE A 524 19.53 -8.29 -2.43
C PHE A 524 18.12 -7.70 -2.29
N GLY A 525 18.02 -6.66 -1.46
CA GLY A 525 16.84 -5.83 -1.31
C GLY A 525 16.53 -4.96 -2.54
N HIS A 526 15.38 -4.30 -2.46
CA HIS A 526 14.90 -3.34 -3.47
C HIS A 526 15.85 -2.14 -3.57
N VAL A 527 16.48 -1.92 -4.73
CA VAL A 527 17.12 -0.63 -5.02
C VAL A 527 16.11 0.28 -5.67
N VAL A 528 15.84 1.42 -5.03
CA VAL A 528 15.05 2.49 -5.62
C VAL A 528 15.88 3.18 -6.69
N MET A 529 15.60 2.88 -7.96
CA MET A 529 16.32 3.47 -9.08
C MET A 529 15.58 4.72 -9.60
N GLU A 530 16.12 5.88 -9.27
CA GLU A 530 15.56 7.21 -9.57
C GLU A 530 15.83 7.71 -11.01
N ARG A 531 16.61 6.98 -11.82
CA ARG A 531 17.09 7.46 -13.14
C ARG A 531 16.22 7.00 -14.32
N ASN A 532 16.16 7.84 -15.35
CA ASN A 532 15.72 7.45 -16.70
C ASN A 532 16.81 6.56 -17.33
N PHE A 533 16.48 5.31 -17.63
CA PHE A 533 17.35 4.36 -18.31
C PHE A 533 16.92 4.22 -19.77
N GLN A 534 17.86 4.10 -20.70
CA GLN A 534 17.57 4.01 -22.15
C GLN A 534 17.47 2.56 -22.62
N SER A 535 18.02 1.62 -21.84
CA SER A 535 17.98 0.18 -22.12
C SER A 535 17.90 -0.65 -20.83
N ILE A 536 17.63 -1.96 -20.95
CA ILE A 536 17.73 -2.89 -19.81
C ILE A 536 19.17 -3.05 -19.35
N GLN A 537 20.15 -2.94 -20.26
CA GLN A 537 21.57 -2.94 -19.90
C GLN A 537 21.90 -1.75 -18.99
N ASP A 538 21.44 -0.54 -19.34
CA ASP A 538 21.67 0.66 -18.53
C ASP A 538 21.04 0.53 -17.13
N LEU A 539 19.85 -0.10 -17.08
CA LEU A 539 19.16 -0.40 -15.83
C LEU A 539 20.04 -1.33 -14.97
N MET A 540 20.55 -2.42 -15.54
CA MET A 540 21.40 -3.37 -14.80
C MET A 540 22.75 -2.76 -14.41
N ASP A 541 23.38 -1.97 -15.28
CA ASP A 541 24.64 -1.30 -14.98
C ASP A 541 24.48 -0.26 -13.88
N THR A 542 23.42 0.54 -13.91
CA THR A 542 23.11 1.51 -12.85
C THR A 542 22.84 0.81 -11.52
N TRP A 543 22.10 -0.30 -11.56
CA TRP A 543 21.81 -1.13 -10.39
C TRP A 543 23.09 -1.71 -9.78
N MET A 544 23.94 -2.29 -10.63
CA MET A 544 25.26 -2.83 -10.25
C MET A 544 26.17 -1.76 -9.65
N LEU A 545 26.22 -0.57 -10.27
CA LEU A 545 27.00 0.56 -9.78
C LEU A 545 26.48 1.07 -8.43
N SER A 546 25.16 1.10 -8.22
CA SER A 546 24.57 1.54 -6.95
C SER A 546 24.96 0.64 -5.77
N TYR A 547 25.14 -0.67 -6.03
CA TYR A 547 25.60 -1.61 -5.04
C TYR A 547 27.13 -1.62 -4.88
N ALA A 548 27.87 -1.45 -5.98
CA ALA A 548 29.34 -1.41 -5.96
C ALA A 548 29.88 -0.12 -5.29
N ASN A 549 29.22 1.03 -5.52
CA ASN A 549 29.64 2.33 -4.98
C ASN A 549 29.02 2.66 -3.61
N CYS A 550 28.55 1.66 -2.86
CA CYS A 550 28.08 1.87 -1.49
C CYS A 550 29.30 2.03 -0.55
N ASP A 551 30.11 3.06 -0.77
CA ASP A 551 31.35 3.37 -0.04
C ASP A 551 31.12 3.66 1.45
N LYS A 552 29.87 3.79 1.89
CA LYS A 552 29.50 4.13 3.27
C LYS A 552 28.18 3.46 3.68
N TYR A 553 28.19 2.13 3.82
CA TYR A 553 27.29 1.52 4.79
C TYR A 553 27.94 1.63 6.16
N ILE A 554 27.48 2.60 6.97
CA ILE A 554 27.79 2.62 8.41
C ILE A 554 26.85 1.60 9.01
N ASP A 555 27.37 0.42 9.30
CA ASP A 555 26.63 -0.59 10.04
C ASP A 555 26.51 -0.10 11.49
N GLU A 556 25.37 0.50 11.85
CA GLU A 556 25.08 0.88 13.24
C GLU A 556 24.69 -0.35 14.09
N ASP A 557 24.39 -1.50 13.46
CA ASP A 557 23.81 -2.69 14.10
C ASP A 557 24.62 -3.98 13.82
N ALA A 558 25.95 -3.90 13.74
CA ALA A 558 26.78 -5.11 13.78
C ALA A 558 26.94 -5.60 15.23
N ASP A 559 25.96 -6.36 15.70
CA ASP A 559 26.06 -7.25 16.86
C ASP A 559 27.31 -8.14 16.74
N SER A 560 28.41 -7.75 17.40
CA SER A 560 29.50 -8.64 17.81
C SER A 560 30.43 -7.95 18.83
N ASP A 561 30.21 -8.29 20.10
CA ASP A 561 31.08 -8.41 21.29
C ASP A 561 32.50 -7.78 21.43
N ASP A 562 33.03 -6.93 20.54
CA ASP A 562 34.33 -6.28 20.75
C ASP A 562 34.26 -4.78 20.44
N ARG A 563 33.88 -4.00 21.46
CA ARG A 563 33.69 -2.55 21.40
C ARG A 563 35.00 -1.82 21.14
N CYS A 564 35.19 -1.38 19.91
CA CYS A 564 36.13 -0.30 19.59
C CYS A 564 35.34 0.84 18.92
N ASN A 565 35.60 2.11 19.30
CA ASN A 565 34.88 3.29 18.78
C ASN A 565 35.26 3.66 17.32
N GLY A 566 35.87 2.74 16.56
CA GLY A 566 36.31 3.00 15.20
C GLY A 566 35.18 2.84 14.18
N LYS A 567 35.10 3.75 13.21
CA LYS A 567 34.18 3.65 12.08
C LYS A 567 34.62 2.53 11.15
N ARG A 568 33.70 1.64 10.76
CA ARG A 568 33.99 0.55 9.84
C ARG A 568 33.57 0.92 8.41
N THR A 569 34.48 0.75 7.45
CA THR A 569 34.25 0.96 6.02
C THR A 569 34.33 -0.38 5.31
N ILE A 570 33.30 -0.75 4.54
CA ILE A 570 33.24 -2.01 3.80
C ILE A 570 33.40 -1.74 2.31
N VAL A 571 34.38 -2.36 1.68
CA VAL A 571 34.53 -2.40 0.23
C VAL A 571 33.96 -3.72 -0.27
N ARG A 572 33.00 -3.68 -1.20
CA ARG A 572 32.33 -4.87 -1.74
C ARG A 572 32.72 -5.08 -3.20
N THR A 573 33.04 -6.32 -3.56
CA THR A 573 33.19 -6.77 -4.94
C THR A 573 32.12 -7.81 -5.19
N ILE A 574 31.15 -7.45 -6.04
CA ILE A 574 30.12 -8.38 -6.50
C ILE A 574 30.75 -9.33 -7.51
N THR A 575 30.41 -10.62 -7.47
CA THR A 575 30.78 -11.58 -8.50
C THR A 575 29.57 -12.43 -8.89
N THR A 576 29.27 -12.52 -10.19
CA THR A 576 28.22 -13.40 -10.74
C THR A 576 28.76 -14.80 -10.96
N TYR A 577 28.03 -15.82 -10.51
CA TYR A 577 28.31 -17.22 -10.88
C TYR A 577 27.10 -17.96 -11.45
N SER A 578 25.88 -17.41 -11.37
CA SER A 578 24.68 -18.15 -11.78
C SER A 578 24.54 -18.28 -13.31
N PRO A 579 24.16 -19.45 -13.84
CA PRO A 579 23.81 -19.65 -15.25
C PRO A 579 22.47 -19.01 -15.63
N ILE A 580 21.69 -18.54 -14.64
CA ILE A 580 20.38 -17.90 -14.80
C ILE A 580 20.40 -16.52 -14.15
N ALA A 581 20.00 -15.49 -14.91
CA ALA A 581 19.76 -14.15 -14.40
C ALA A 581 18.27 -13.79 -14.57
N VAL A 582 17.62 -13.36 -13.49
CA VAL A 582 16.21 -12.93 -13.54
C VAL A 582 16.12 -11.44 -13.29
N VAL A 583 15.58 -10.70 -14.26
CA VAL A 583 15.33 -9.26 -14.17
C VAL A 583 13.87 -9.02 -13.84
N ARG A 584 13.59 -8.46 -12.66
CA ARG A 584 12.21 -8.10 -12.24
C ARG A 584 11.80 -6.79 -12.90
N LEU A 585 10.69 -6.81 -13.62
CA LEU A 585 10.22 -5.66 -14.41
C LEU A 585 8.90 -5.08 -13.91
N TYR A 586 8.19 -5.79 -13.03
CA TYR A 586 6.83 -5.47 -12.59
C TYR A 586 6.58 -3.99 -12.22
N GLU A 587 7.39 -3.41 -11.33
CA GLU A 587 7.21 -2.01 -10.91
C GLU A 587 7.48 -1.02 -12.05
N HIS A 588 8.54 -1.24 -12.83
CA HIS A 588 8.90 -0.37 -13.95
C HIS A 588 7.90 -0.49 -15.13
N ALA A 589 7.35 -1.67 -15.34
CA ALA A 589 6.32 -1.93 -16.34
C ALA A 589 4.96 -1.35 -15.96
N LEU A 590 4.58 -1.40 -14.67
CA LEU A 590 3.38 -0.72 -14.15
C LEU A 590 3.43 0.80 -14.34
N LEU A 591 4.63 1.39 -14.26
CA LEU A 591 4.87 2.81 -14.50
C LEU A 591 5.01 3.15 -16.00
N GLY A 592 4.86 2.18 -16.90
CA GLY A 592 5.00 2.37 -18.35
C GLY A 592 6.42 2.73 -18.81
N ARG A 593 7.44 2.53 -17.96
CA ARG A 593 8.85 2.86 -18.26
C ARG A 593 9.54 1.79 -19.09
N ILE A 594 9.09 0.54 -18.99
CA ILE A 594 9.61 -0.58 -19.78
C ILE A 594 8.42 -1.24 -20.47
N LYS A 595 8.48 -1.31 -21.80
CA LYS A 595 7.56 -2.06 -22.65
C LYS A 595 8.21 -3.34 -23.13
N LEU A 596 7.39 -4.29 -23.61
CA LEU A 596 7.89 -5.55 -24.12
C LEU A 596 8.94 -5.32 -25.24
N GLU A 597 8.68 -4.34 -26.11
CA GLU A 597 9.60 -3.98 -27.20
C GLU A 597 10.98 -3.57 -26.69
N ASP A 598 11.07 -2.90 -25.54
CA ASP A 598 12.34 -2.47 -24.96
C ASP A 598 13.14 -3.67 -24.43
N VAL A 599 12.43 -4.67 -23.89
CA VAL A 599 13.02 -5.95 -23.47
C VAL A 599 13.52 -6.74 -24.67
N LEU A 600 12.69 -6.87 -25.72
CA LEU A 600 13.04 -7.61 -26.92
C LEU A 600 14.16 -6.95 -27.73
N LYS A 601 14.31 -5.61 -27.64
CA LYS A 601 15.44 -4.86 -28.21
C LYS A 601 16.75 -5.04 -27.43
N THR A 602 16.69 -5.60 -26.22
CA THR A 602 17.86 -5.93 -25.39
C THR A 602 17.99 -7.45 -25.22
N PRO A 603 18.22 -8.21 -26.32
CA PRO A 603 18.25 -9.67 -26.28
C PRO A 603 19.52 -10.22 -25.63
N ASN A 604 20.56 -9.40 -25.46
CA ASN A 604 21.79 -9.77 -24.78
C ASN A 604 22.00 -8.83 -23.59
N LEU A 605 22.43 -9.41 -22.47
CA LEU A 605 22.74 -8.72 -21.24
C LEU A 605 24.14 -9.10 -20.80
N GLN A 606 24.99 -8.12 -20.53
CA GLN A 606 26.32 -8.33 -19.98
C GLN A 606 26.32 -7.94 -18.51
N LEU A 607 26.58 -8.90 -17.63
CA LEU A 607 26.74 -8.66 -16.19
C LEU A 607 28.20 -8.96 -15.85
N GLN A 608 28.98 -7.90 -15.61
CA GLN A 608 30.43 -7.99 -15.43
C GLN A 608 31.13 -8.72 -16.58
N LYS A 609 31.71 -9.90 -16.31
CA LYS A 609 32.43 -10.74 -17.28
C LYS A 609 31.52 -11.77 -17.95
N GLN A 610 30.31 -11.99 -17.43
CA GLN A 610 29.39 -13.00 -17.93
C GLN A 610 28.39 -12.37 -18.91
N LYS A 611 28.15 -13.08 -20.01
CA LYS A 611 27.15 -12.71 -21.02
C LYS A 611 25.94 -13.61 -20.91
N TYR A 612 24.77 -13.03 -21.08
CA TYR A 612 23.48 -13.70 -21.03
C TYR A 612 22.64 -13.31 -22.25
N TYR A 613 21.76 -14.20 -22.67
CA TYR A 613 20.74 -13.95 -23.69
C TYR A 613 19.35 -14.03 -23.08
N LEU A 614 18.41 -13.29 -23.64
CA LEU A 614 17.01 -13.28 -23.23
C LEU A 614 16.34 -14.60 -23.65
N ALA A 615 16.12 -15.50 -22.68
CA ALA A 615 15.42 -16.75 -22.88
C ALA A 615 13.90 -16.55 -23.01
N GLY A 616 13.35 -15.61 -22.23
CA GLY A 616 11.93 -15.29 -22.32
C GLY A 616 11.45 -14.26 -21.31
N VAL A 617 10.19 -13.86 -21.45
CA VAL A 617 9.54 -12.84 -20.65
C VAL A 617 8.18 -13.34 -20.20
N THR A 618 7.89 -13.26 -18.91
CA THR A 618 6.57 -13.54 -18.36
C THR A 618 5.76 -12.25 -18.28
N MET A 619 4.51 -12.31 -18.74
CA MET A 619 3.59 -11.18 -18.86
C MET A 619 2.26 -11.51 -18.20
N PHE A 620 1.57 -10.49 -17.70
CA PHE A 620 0.25 -10.59 -17.12
C PHE A 620 -0.81 -9.93 -18.02
N LYS A 621 -1.82 -10.73 -18.38
CA LYS A 621 -2.96 -10.32 -19.19
C LYS A 621 -4.25 -10.53 -18.40
N VAL A 622 -4.81 -9.45 -17.86
CA VAL A 622 -6.12 -9.37 -17.17
C VAL A 622 -6.25 -10.26 -15.93
N ASN A 623 -6.25 -11.58 -16.09
CA ASN A 623 -6.38 -12.62 -15.06
C ASN A 623 -5.51 -13.86 -15.36
N HIS A 624 -4.56 -13.76 -16.28
CA HIS A 624 -3.79 -14.90 -16.73
C HIS A 624 -2.35 -14.50 -17.05
N TYR A 625 -1.39 -15.33 -16.65
CA TYR A 625 0.01 -15.15 -17.03
C TYR A 625 0.32 -15.93 -18.29
N CYS A 626 1.09 -15.29 -19.14
CA CYS A 626 1.53 -15.77 -20.44
C CYS A 626 3.01 -15.46 -20.60
N ALA A 627 3.66 -16.08 -21.59
CA ALA A 627 5.07 -15.90 -21.83
C ALA A 627 5.37 -15.59 -23.29
N VAL A 628 6.45 -14.85 -23.49
CA VAL A 628 7.17 -14.76 -24.76
C VAL A 628 8.46 -15.54 -24.59
N VAL A 629 8.72 -16.53 -25.43
CA VAL A 629 9.86 -17.44 -25.31
C VAL A 629 10.71 -17.38 -26.56
N LEU A 630 12.03 -17.38 -26.43
CA LEU A 630 12.95 -17.52 -27.54
C LEU A 630 13.00 -18.98 -27.97
N PHE A 631 12.67 -19.27 -29.23
CA PHE A 631 12.77 -20.61 -29.82
C PHE A 631 13.40 -20.51 -31.21
N GLY A 632 14.50 -21.25 -31.43
CA GLY A 632 15.41 -20.97 -32.54
C GLY A 632 15.95 -19.54 -32.47
N SER A 633 15.67 -18.73 -33.51
CA SER A 633 16.12 -17.33 -33.63
C SER A 633 14.97 -16.32 -33.50
N GLU A 634 13.79 -16.75 -33.06
CA GLU A 634 12.58 -15.92 -33.03
C GLU A 634 11.86 -16.01 -31.69
N PHE A 635 11.14 -14.94 -31.33
CA PHE A 635 10.31 -14.91 -30.13
C PHE A 635 8.90 -15.38 -30.44
N TRP A 636 8.41 -16.30 -29.60
CA TRP A 636 7.12 -16.95 -29.74
C TRP A 636 6.24 -16.73 -28.53
N TRP A 637 4.93 -16.63 -28.77
CA TRP A 637 3.93 -16.50 -27.72
C TRP A 637 3.52 -17.84 -27.14
N TYR A 638 3.47 -17.91 -25.81
CA TYR A 638 3.01 -19.05 -25.03
C TYR A 638 1.91 -18.64 -24.06
N ASP A 639 0.70 -19.15 -24.26
CA ASP A 639 -0.47 -18.81 -23.42
C ASP A 639 -0.74 -19.87 -22.32
N GLY A 640 0.03 -20.95 -22.21
CA GLY A 640 -0.21 -22.05 -21.25
C GLY A 640 -1.47 -22.89 -21.48
N LEU A 641 -2.56 -22.30 -22.00
CA LEU A 641 -3.87 -22.91 -22.22
C LEU A 641 -3.96 -23.62 -23.57
N VAL A 642 -3.36 -23.05 -24.61
CA VAL A 642 -3.49 -23.53 -25.99
C VAL A 642 -2.49 -24.65 -26.30
N GLY A 643 -1.50 -24.89 -25.43
CA GLY A 643 -0.53 -25.98 -25.55
C GLY A 643 0.24 -25.98 -26.89
N LYS A 644 0.50 -24.78 -27.44
CA LYS A 644 1.26 -24.54 -28.66
C LYS A 644 1.88 -23.16 -28.61
N LEU A 645 3.06 -23.01 -29.19
CA LEU A 645 3.64 -21.71 -29.49
C LEU A 645 2.87 -21.05 -30.63
N GLN A 646 2.65 -19.75 -30.51
CA GLN A 646 1.95 -18.93 -31.49
C GLN A 646 2.84 -17.77 -31.92
N GLY A 647 2.60 -17.22 -33.11
CA GLY A 647 3.26 -15.98 -33.50
C GLY A 647 2.91 -14.85 -32.53
N LEU A 648 3.84 -13.90 -32.35
CA LEU A 648 3.62 -12.75 -31.48
C LEU A 648 2.34 -11.99 -31.88
N PRO A 649 1.43 -11.72 -30.93
CA PRO A 649 0.21 -10.97 -31.21
C PRO A 649 0.54 -9.56 -31.68
N ARG A 650 -0.21 -9.04 -32.68
CA ARG A 650 -0.01 -7.68 -33.21
C ARG A 650 -0.42 -6.56 -32.24
N ASN A 651 -1.19 -6.87 -31.20
CA ASN A 651 -1.63 -5.93 -30.15
C ASN A 651 -1.41 -6.56 -28.78
N ILE A 652 -0.36 -6.11 -28.09
CA ILE A 652 0.07 -6.61 -26.78
C ILE A 652 -0.32 -5.63 -25.66
N ASP A 653 -0.80 -4.43 -26.00
CA ASP A 653 -1.30 -3.46 -25.02
C ASP A 653 -2.73 -3.77 -24.55
N PRO A 654 -3.05 -3.71 -23.24
CA PRO A 654 -2.20 -3.30 -22.11
C PRO A 654 -1.79 -4.50 -21.23
N TRP A 655 -0.78 -5.27 -21.63
CA TRP A 655 -0.26 -6.39 -20.81
C TRP A 655 0.93 -5.92 -19.96
N PHE A 656 0.99 -6.37 -18.71
CA PHE A 656 2.04 -5.96 -17.77
C PHE A 656 3.21 -6.95 -17.79
N LEU A 657 4.45 -6.47 -17.87
CA LEU A 657 5.64 -7.33 -17.77
C LEU A 657 5.87 -7.69 -16.30
N SER A 658 6.08 -8.97 -16.00
CA SER A 658 6.40 -9.43 -14.65
C SER A 658 7.92 -9.50 -14.46
N HIS A 659 8.57 -10.36 -15.24
CA HIS A 659 10.00 -10.62 -15.17
C HIS A 659 10.52 -11.12 -16.52
N ALA A 660 11.81 -10.88 -16.76
CA ALA A 660 12.56 -11.42 -17.88
C ALA A 660 13.60 -12.41 -17.36
N ILE A 661 13.74 -13.55 -18.05
CA ILE A 661 14.72 -14.59 -17.73
C ILE A 661 15.82 -14.54 -18.79
N TYR A 662 17.04 -14.36 -18.32
CA TYR A 662 18.26 -14.34 -19.09
C TYR A 662 19.08 -15.60 -18.73
N CYS A 663 19.57 -16.31 -19.74
CA CYS A 663 20.38 -17.52 -19.59
C CYS A 663 21.79 -17.26 -20.12
N VAL A 664 22.79 -17.94 -19.58
CA VAL A 664 24.17 -17.75 -20.02
C VAL A 664 24.34 -18.05 -21.52
N THR A 665 25.05 -17.17 -22.23
CA THR A 665 25.32 -17.32 -23.67
C THR A 665 26.38 -18.33 -23.98
#